data_AF-A0A9P1CZI6-F1
#
_entry.id   AF-A0A9P1CZI6-F1
#
_cell.length_a   1.000
_cell.length_b   1.000
_cell.length_c   1.000
_cell.angle_alpha   90.00
_cell.angle_beta   90.00
_cell.angle_gamma   90.00
#
_symmetry.space_group_name_H-M   'P 1'
#
loop_
_entity.id
_entity.type
_entity.pdbx_description
1 polymer ?
#
loop_
_entity_poly.entity_id
_entity_poly.type
_entity_poly.pdbx_seq_one_letter_code
_entity_poly.pdbx_strand_id
1 'polypeptide(L)'
;MSILDETTGSVSLPQPELGHWIMWLCFLPIVILVLRAGSIRAVAHQDPALRYGLLLLWPFLMFLGTYLFGHLLYPRRFWIDQVCVHPSDPEVKARTLEAIPAFVAQSKQMLVIWDDTYWQRLWCNYEVAVYVKASSARPIRFVPVWMPLWVLSSFTFFTLMCFLSVGGTQSYQLDLDSTLSFMVSYMMNDVPVDVVSAGICALPCFWLGVRKVQKHELMLNQMKHFDIRSTECTVESDRIVIQQQIVNLFDEALEPPVQVPFGTVPDMPDAPLVSPEVLWDIRDITSYPTRDEILDHFNAYVRGPLRESVEASIGKEDYLPLNSCIAANLPMILGGFTIALGCNGRADCELSASYLGYASVTEYMLGNLFVCGVQIPLTWILIFPLVLRTTGLVTRAMSTGIWQTLAGDSHSRSERREKRGLQSKSLKPRQEVAKVTARSAEERTRTTPLTGRGKRSDTSRQDAEANSSPSRSPQPVNEVKFDHRRTAGEVRRCKKGKRTDIKPHEWDKFGYFAKEEVLQRPIVYEGSTVPIPRVKASEMTPERFFKEVACQAQPIIIEECCSHWPAMERWSIDALEERFRHVPFKVAKDDNGKKLRMKFKYFADYVRHQRDDNPLYLFETDMDDNAHIRPLMDDYEVPQYFPHDWFSLVNTDARPPFRWFCIGPKRSGTTVHTDPLGTAAWNAVTHGLKRWVLMEPHETKKRVKGKEFLQKGEDDEAIMYFDYILPRIKQAYPDLKIYEGLQKPGEVIFVPGDWWHGVLNLEDTVAVTQNYCGPDNFDLVWTKTRREREKIAWLWLRNMRRYSPLYQRAMELNKRDNFKMRHERPAGERLSDASSSSSESSSDSSSDEAVDLDPVGLEAAVPDAFKTLGAVGFKHQGSPVREMVTAARNSMVPGEGAAAVHKRRRLVEEI
;
A
#
# COMPACT_ATOMS: atom_id res chain seq x y z
N MET A 1 14.00 -7.38 41.83
CA MET A 1 13.95 -8.61 42.65
C MET A 1 13.59 -9.77 41.75
N SER A 2 14.20 -10.93 41.95
CA SER A 2 13.98 -12.15 41.16
C SER A 2 13.93 -13.36 42.10
N ILE A 3 12.98 -14.25 41.87
CA ILE A 3 12.78 -15.57 42.47
C ILE A 3 12.19 -16.37 41.28
N LEU A 4 12.88 -17.28 40.58
CA LEU A 4 13.49 -18.57 40.99
C LEU A 4 12.41 -19.56 41.50
N ASP A 5 12.37 -20.86 41.20
CA ASP A 5 13.06 -21.70 40.21
C ASP A 5 12.15 -22.94 39.95
N GLU A 6 12.34 -23.80 38.94
CA GLU A 6 13.46 -23.91 37.98
C GLU A 6 12.90 -23.86 36.51
N THR A 7 13.09 -24.73 35.51
CA THR A 7 13.76 -26.06 35.35
C THR A 7 14.67 -26.11 34.13
N THR A 8 15.91 -26.54 34.35
CA THR A 8 16.88 -27.16 33.43
C THR A 8 17.13 -26.45 32.09
N GLY A 9 18.29 -25.78 31.93
CA GLY A 9 18.65 -25.24 30.61
C GLY A 9 19.94 -24.45 30.41
N SER A 10 20.95 -24.57 31.28
CA SER A 10 22.24 -23.85 31.28
C SER A 10 22.26 -22.42 31.87
N VAL A 11 23.29 -22.12 32.65
CA VAL A 11 23.47 -20.85 33.37
C VAL A 11 24.28 -19.88 32.52
N SER A 12 23.60 -18.96 31.84
CA SER A 12 24.20 -17.70 31.41
C SER A 12 23.90 -16.61 32.45
N LEU A 13 24.92 -15.91 32.93
CA LEU A 13 24.74 -14.70 33.74
C LEU A 13 23.72 -13.76 33.08
N PRO A 14 22.74 -13.20 33.82
CA PRO A 14 21.73 -12.33 33.24
C PRO A 14 22.41 -11.06 32.71
N GLN A 15 22.54 -10.96 31.39
CA GLN A 15 23.03 -9.73 30.76
C GLN A 15 22.08 -8.60 31.16
N PRO A 16 22.59 -7.45 31.65
CA PRO A 16 21.74 -6.32 32.01
C PRO A 16 21.03 -5.83 30.75
N GLU A 17 19.73 -6.14 30.61
CA GLU A 17 18.96 -5.79 29.41
C GLU A 17 19.07 -4.30 29.15
N LEU A 18 19.28 -3.92 27.88
CA LEU A 18 19.65 -2.58 27.44
C LEU A 18 18.78 -1.45 28.05
N GLY A 19 17.49 -1.73 28.28
CA GLY A 19 16.55 -0.81 28.94
C GLY A 19 16.98 -0.33 30.34
N HIS A 20 17.73 -1.13 31.11
CA HIS A 20 18.31 -0.70 32.39
C HIS A 20 19.35 0.40 32.20
N TRP A 21 20.27 0.22 31.25
CA TRP A 21 21.27 1.23 30.92
C TRP A 21 20.65 2.51 30.37
N ILE A 22 19.60 2.39 29.55
CA ILE A 22 18.86 3.54 29.03
C ILE A 22 18.11 4.28 30.14
N MET A 23 17.50 3.58 31.11
CA MET A 23 16.95 4.21 32.31
C MET A 23 18.02 5.01 33.06
N TRP A 24 19.22 4.47 33.27
CA TRP A 24 20.31 5.22 33.89
C TRP A 24 20.73 6.47 33.09
N LEU A 25 20.75 6.39 31.75
CA LEU A 25 21.02 7.54 30.87
C LEU A 25 19.93 8.63 30.92
N CYS A 26 18.70 8.29 31.31
CA CYS A 26 17.65 9.28 31.61
C CYS A 26 17.84 10.00 32.95
N PHE A 27 18.52 9.41 33.94
CA PHE A 27 18.82 10.04 35.24
C PHE A 27 20.19 10.74 35.29
N LEU A 28 21.13 10.40 34.39
CA LEU A 28 22.44 11.06 34.25
C LEU A 28 22.39 12.60 34.27
N PRO A 29 21.41 13.30 33.65
CA PRO A 29 21.36 14.76 33.67
C PRO A 29 21.17 15.37 35.06
N ILE A 30 20.55 14.66 36.01
CA ILE A 30 20.43 15.10 37.41
C ILE A 30 21.83 15.23 38.03
N VAL A 31 22.70 14.24 37.78
CA VAL A 31 24.08 14.24 38.28
C VAL A 31 24.87 15.39 37.66
N ILE A 32 24.70 15.64 36.35
CA ILE A 32 25.35 16.76 35.65
C ILE A 32 24.91 18.11 36.24
N LEU A 33 23.62 18.32 36.49
CA LEU A 33 23.09 19.55 37.09
C LEU A 33 23.63 19.78 38.51
N VAL A 34 23.64 18.76 39.36
CA VAL A 34 24.15 18.84 40.75
C VAL A 34 25.66 19.09 40.78
N LEU A 35 26.45 18.41 39.94
CA LEU A 35 27.90 18.66 39.85
C LEU A 35 28.19 20.08 39.35
N ARG A 36 27.45 20.57 38.35
CA ARG A 36 27.57 21.96 37.87
C ARG A 36 27.15 23.00 38.92
N ALA A 37 26.26 22.65 39.84
CA ALA A 37 25.80 23.52 40.93
C ALA A 37 26.73 23.50 42.16
N GLY A 38 27.58 22.48 42.32
CA GLY A 38 28.34 22.22 43.54
C GLY A 38 27.49 21.74 44.74
N SER A 39 26.16 21.92 44.71
CA SER A 39 25.23 21.38 45.69
C SER A 39 23.82 21.23 45.11
N ILE A 40 22.99 20.35 45.71
CA ILE A 40 21.58 20.16 45.31
C ILE A 40 20.78 21.46 45.44
N ARG A 41 21.04 22.28 46.47
CA ARG A 41 20.36 23.57 46.68
C ARG A 41 20.62 24.55 45.54
N ALA A 42 21.88 24.67 45.12
CA ALA A 42 22.30 25.62 44.09
C ALA A 42 21.82 25.26 42.67
N VAL A 43 21.21 24.09 42.45
CA VAL A 43 20.56 23.75 41.16
C VAL A 43 19.41 24.73 40.87
N ALA A 44 18.72 25.23 41.89
CA ALA A 44 17.61 26.17 41.75
C ALA A 44 17.99 27.50 41.06
N HIS A 45 19.26 27.91 41.14
CA HIS A 45 19.80 29.12 40.53
C HIS A 45 20.33 28.94 39.10
N GLN A 46 20.38 27.71 38.56
CA GLN A 46 20.79 27.51 37.17
C GLN A 46 19.71 27.98 36.18
N ASP A 47 20.10 28.27 34.94
CA ASP A 47 19.18 28.62 33.86
C ASP A 47 17.98 27.62 33.78
N PRO A 48 16.73 28.09 33.85
CA PRO A 48 15.55 27.23 33.66
C PRO A 48 15.56 26.48 32.33
N ALA A 49 16.01 27.09 31.23
CA ALA A 49 16.03 26.43 29.92
C ALA A 49 17.01 25.25 29.90
N LEU A 50 18.22 25.42 30.45
CA LEU A 50 19.17 24.33 30.69
C LEU A 50 18.58 23.21 31.56
N ARG A 51 17.88 23.55 32.66
CA ARG A 51 17.26 22.56 33.56
C ARG A 51 16.16 21.76 32.85
N TYR A 52 15.24 22.42 32.16
CA TYR A 52 14.13 21.75 31.47
C TYR A 52 14.61 20.96 30.24
N GLY A 53 15.61 21.46 29.50
CA GLY A 53 16.25 20.72 28.42
C GLY A 53 16.91 19.43 28.90
N LEU A 54 17.63 19.47 30.03
CA LEU A 54 18.32 18.31 30.60
C LEU A 54 17.38 17.31 31.29
N LEU A 55 16.28 17.76 31.91
CA LEU A 55 15.40 16.87 32.69
C LEU A 55 14.12 16.43 31.97
N LEU A 56 13.66 17.12 30.92
CA LEU A 56 12.47 16.74 30.15
C LEU A 56 12.80 16.35 28.71
N LEU A 57 13.59 17.16 28.00
CA LEU A 57 13.87 16.92 26.58
C LEU A 57 14.87 15.77 26.38
N TRP A 58 16.00 15.76 27.10
CA TRP A 58 17.01 14.71 26.97
C TRP A 58 16.45 13.29 27.22
N PRO A 59 15.68 13.01 28.29
CA PRO A 59 15.10 11.68 28.52
C PRO A 59 14.10 11.26 27.43
N PHE A 60 13.35 12.20 26.86
CA PHE A 60 12.48 11.94 25.71
C PHE A 60 13.27 11.58 24.45
N LEU A 61 14.37 12.30 24.16
CA LEU A 61 15.26 11.97 23.03
C LEU A 61 15.95 10.60 23.22
N MET A 62 16.38 10.27 24.44
CA MET A 62 16.96 8.96 24.76
C MET A 62 15.95 7.82 24.63
N PHE A 63 14.70 8.03 25.07
CA PHE A 63 13.61 7.08 24.88
C PHE A 63 13.26 6.90 23.39
N LEU A 64 13.09 7.99 22.64
CA LEU A 64 12.72 7.92 21.22
C LEU A 64 13.83 7.29 20.36
N GLY A 65 15.10 7.66 20.61
CA GLY A 65 16.26 7.06 19.96
C GLY A 65 16.38 5.56 20.25
N THR A 66 16.12 5.15 21.49
CA THR A 66 16.00 3.73 21.87
C THR A 66 14.87 3.04 21.12
N TYR A 67 13.66 3.62 21.15
CA TYR A 67 12.45 3.01 20.63
C TYR A 67 12.56 2.74 19.12
N LEU A 68 13.18 3.66 18.38
CA LEU A 68 13.38 3.54 16.94
C LEU A 68 14.62 2.71 16.57
N PHE A 69 15.76 2.93 17.24
CA PHE A 69 17.08 2.43 16.79
C PHE A 69 17.77 1.44 17.73
N GLY A 70 17.18 1.10 18.88
CA GLY A 70 17.79 0.20 19.87
C GLY A 70 18.10 -1.21 19.34
N HIS A 71 17.43 -1.65 18.28
CA HIS A 71 17.72 -2.91 17.59
C HIS A 71 19.09 -2.90 16.87
N LEU A 72 19.59 -1.72 16.46
CA LEU A 72 20.93 -1.55 15.87
C LEU A 72 22.03 -1.69 16.93
N LEU A 73 21.73 -1.36 18.20
CA LEU A 73 22.67 -1.47 19.32
C LEU A 73 22.80 -2.91 19.86
N TYR A 74 21.84 -3.78 19.55
CA TYR A 74 21.90 -5.21 19.90
C TYR A 74 21.34 -6.06 18.76
N PRO A 75 22.14 -6.35 17.71
CA PRO A 75 21.69 -7.14 16.56
C PRO A 75 21.35 -8.57 16.96
N ARG A 76 20.05 -8.88 17.00
CA ARG A 76 19.52 -10.24 17.11
C ARG A 76 19.38 -10.85 15.71
N ARG A 77 19.69 -12.15 15.58
CA ARG A 77 19.35 -12.92 14.37
C ARG A 77 17.94 -13.45 14.52
N PHE A 78 17.10 -13.23 13.52
CA PHE A 78 15.75 -13.77 13.42
C PHE A 78 15.67 -14.62 12.16
N TRP A 79 14.90 -15.71 12.22
CA TRP A 79 14.36 -16.40 11.05
C TRP A 79 12.93 -15.90 10.86
N ILE A 80 12.52 -15.62 9.62
CA ILE A 80 11.19 -15.09 9.28
C ILE A 80 10.75 -15.84 8.03
N ASP A 81 9.62 -16.55 8.12
CA ASP A 81 9.02 -17.34 7.04
C ASP A 81 8.91 -16.53 5.74
N GLN A 82 8.35 -15.32 5.79
CA GLN A 82 8.13 -14.43 4.64
C GLN A 82 9.43 -13.97 3.95
N VAL A 83 10.59 -14.11 4.61
CA VAL A 83 11.92 -13.75 4.09
C VAL A 83 12.75 -14.99 3.72
N CYS A 84 12.41 -16.16 4.28
CA CYS A 84 13.16 -17.40 4.10
C CYS A 84 12.46 -18.45 3.20
N VAL A 85 11.13 -18.38 3.04
CA VAL A 85 10.35 -19.23 2.14
C VAL A 85 10.29 -18.57 0.77
N HIS A 86 10.79 -19.25 -0.26
CA HIS A 86 10.90 -18.63 -1.58
C HIS A 86 9.51 -18.43 -2.25
N PRO A 87 9.11 -17.21 -2.65
CA PRO A 87 7.75 -16.96 -3.12
C PRO A 87 7.43 -17.47 -4.53
N SER A 88 8.43 -17.50 -5.43
CA SER A 88 8.21 -17.57 -6.88
C SER A 88 8.41 -18.96 -7.51
N ASP A 89 8.92 -19.93 -6.74
CA ASP A 89 9.25 -21.27 -7.21
C ASP A 89 8.40 -22.29 -6.43
N PRO A 90 7.50 -23.05 -7.07
CA PRO A 90 6.67 -24.04 -6.40
C PRO A 90 7.45 -25.18 -5.72
N GLU A 91 8.56 -25.64 -6.31
CA GLU A 91 9.36 -26.72 -5.75
C GLU A 91 10.27 -26.25 -4.61
N VAL A 92 10.92 -25.09 -4.75
CA VAL A 92 11.70 -24.54 -3.63
C VAL A 92 10.79 -24.01 -2.53
N LYS A 93 9.57 -23.51 -2.85
CA LYS A 93 8.51 -23.30 -1.84
C LYS A 93 8.23 -24.63 -1.14
N ALA A 94 7.86 -25.69 -1.85
CA ALA A 94 7.56 -27.00 -1.25
C ALA A 94 8.71 -27.53 -0.38
N ARG A 95 9.94 -27.59 -0.91
CA ARG A 95 11.14 -28.03 -0.18
C ARG A 95 11.49 -27.14 1.01
N THR A 96 11.19 -25.85 0.96
CA THR A 96 11.39 -24.96 2.13
C THR A 96 10.28 -25.15 3.16
N LEU A 97 9.04 -25.39 2.75
CA LEU A 97 7.91 -25.71 3.63
C LEU A 97 8.13 -27.06 4.37
N GLU A 98 8.70 -28.05 3.68
CA GLU A 98 9.20 -29.31 4.26
C GLU A 98 10.36 -29.06 5.24
N ALA A 99 11.18 -28.03 5.00
CA ALA A 99 12.29 -27.66 5.88
C ALA A 99 11.89 -26.75 7.07
N ILE A 100 10.68 -26.15 7.09
CA ILE A 100 10.21 -25.32 8.23
C ILE A 100 10.37 -26.06 9.57
N PRO A 101 9.92 -27.33 9.73
CA PRO A 101 10.19 -28.12 10.93
C PRO A 101 11.65 -28.15 11.39
N ALA A 102 12.62 -28.23 10.48
CA ALA A 102 14.04 -28.23 10.83
C ALA A 102 14.53 -26.86 11.34
N PHE A 103 14.14 -25.76 10.67
CA PHE A 103 14.47 -24.41 11.14
C PHE A 103 13.82 -24.09 12.48
N VAL A 104 12.57 -24.52 12.67
CA VAL A 104 11.79 -24.26 13.89
C VAL A 104 12.33 -25.11 15.06
N ALA A 105 12.75 -26.36 14.85
CA ALA A 105 13.43 -27.19 15.86
C ALA A 105 14.77 -26.60 16.35
N GLN A 106 15.55 -26.03 15.43
CA GLN A 106 16.84 -25.38 15.75
C GLN A 106 16.68 -24.00 16.40
N SER A 107 15.46 -23.43 16.39
CA SER A 107 15.21 -22.08 16.92
C SER A 107 15.22 -22.05 18.44
N LYS A 108 16.06 -21.19 19.02
CA LYS A 108 16.24 -21.08 20.48
C LYS A 108 14.98 -20.60 21.22
N GLN A 109 14.14 -19.80 20.55
CA GLN A 109 12.91 -19.24 21.06
C GLN A 109 12.02 -18.80 19.88
N MET A 110 10.73 -19.11 19.91
CA MET A 110 9.75 -18.50 19.01
C MET A 110 9.27 -17.15 19.57
N LEU A 111 9.19 -16.13 18.70
CA LEU A 111 8.67 -14.80 19.02
C LEU A 111 7.41 -14.54 18.18
N VAL A 112 6.25 -14.51 18.83
CA VAL A 112 4.97 -14.21 18.17
C VAL A 112 4.66 -12.73 18.34
N ILE A 113 4.70 -11.99 17.23
CA ILE A 113 4.23 -10.60 17.17
C ILE A 113 2.72 -10.65 16.86
N TRP A 114 1.88 -10.39 17.87
CA TRP A 114 0.43 -10.60 17.75
C TRP A 114 -0.30 -9.33 17.28
N ASP A 115 -1.07 -9.48 16.20
CA ASP A 115 -2.13 -8.58 15.78
C ASP A 115 -3.49 -9.30 15.76
N ASP A 116 -4.57 -8.57 15.54
CA ASP A 116 -5.94 -9.06 15.58
C ASP A 116 -6.31 -10.09 14.51
N THR A 117 -5.44 -10.32 13.52
CA THR A 117 -5.57 -11.37 12.49
C THR A 117 -4.66 -12.58 12.71
N TYR A 118 -3.80 -12.57 13.74
CA TYR A 118 -2.80 -13.63 13.92
C TYR A 118 -3.44 -15.03 14.05
N TRP A 119 -4.41 -15.18 14.95
CA TRP A 119 -5.14 -16.43 15.14
C TRP A 119 -6.03 -16.80 13.95
N GLN A 120 -6.26 -15.89 13.00
CA GLN A 120 -7.03 -16.17 11.78
C GLN A 120 -6.17 -16.75 10.65
N ARG A 121 -4.84 -16.61 10.67
CA ARG A 121 -3.95 -17.03 9.57
C ARG A 121 -3.49 -18.48 9.72
N LEU A 122 -3.90 -19.36 8.81
CA LEU A 122 -3.56 -20.79 8.86
C LEU A 122 -2.03 -21.05 8.92
N TRP A 123 -1.25 -20.32 8.12
CA TRP A 123 0.22 -20.45 8.10
C TRP A 123 0.88 -20.15 9.46
N CYS A 124 0.52 -19.04 10.12
CA CYS A 124 1.06 -18.69 11.43
C CYS A 124 0.71 -19.75 12.51
N ASN A 125 -0.45 -20.38 12.40
CA ASN A 125 -0.86 -21.46 13.30
C ASN A 125 -0.09 -22.77 13.05
N TYR A 126 0.30 -23.05 11.81
CA TYR A 126 1.19 -24.17 11.48
C TYR A 126 2.57 -24.01 12.11
N GLU A 127 3.17 -22.81 12.06
CA GLU A 127 4.45 -22.55 12.73
C GLU A 127 4.38 -22.83 14.24
N VAL A 128 3.28 -22.43 14.89
CA VAL A 128 3.03 -22.73 16.31
C VAL A 128 2.90 -24.23 16.53
N ALA A 129 2.12 -24.95 15.72
CA ALA A 129 1.97 -26.41 15.81
C ALA A 129 3.32 -27.14 15.68
N VAL A 130 4.14 -26.72 14.71
CA VAL A 130 5.49 -27.24 14.47
C VAL A 130 6.41 -26.97 15.66
N TYR A 131 6.47 -25.73 16.18
CA TYR A 131 7.36 -25.38 17.30
C TYR A 131 6.98 -26.12 18.59
N VAL A 132 5.69 -26.28 18.86
CA VAL A 132 5.18 -26.98 20.04
C VAL A 132 5.60 -28.45 20.05
N LYS A 133 5.59 -29.12 18.90
CA LYS A 133 6.05 -30.52 18.79
C LYS A 133 7.58 -30.64 18.70
N ALA A 134 8.25 -29.76 17.95
CA ALA A 134 9.70 -29.80 17.72
C ALA A 134 10.55 -29.20 18.87
N SER A 135 9.95 -28.49 19.82
CA SER A 135 10.64 -27.81 20.92
C SER A 135 9.76 -27.72 22.18
N SER A 136 9.11 -28.83 22.53
CA SER A 136 8.07 -28.98 23.57
C SER A 136 8.41 -28.46 24.99
N ALA A 137 9.68 -28.18 25.30
CA ALA A 137 10.13 -27.59 26.56
C ALA A 137 10.50 -26.09 26.49
N ARG A 138 10.41 -25.42 25.33
CA ARG A 138 10.85 -24.02 25.15
C ARG A 138 9.67 -23.04 25.09
N PRO A 139 9.65 -21.96 25.89
CA PRO A 139 8.51 -21.03 25.92
C PRO A 139 8.43 -20.16 24.65
N ILE A 140 7.20 -19.99 24.12
CA ILE A 140 6.88 -19.04 23.06
C ILE A 140 6.70 -17.64 23.67
N ARG A 141 7.42 -16.63 23.17
CA ARG A 141 7.29 -15.24 23.63
C ARG A 141 6.25 -14.50 22.79
N PHE A 142 5.11 -14.15 23.38
CA PHE A 142 4.11 -13.30 22.73
C PHE A 142 4.38 -11.81 22.99
N VAL A 143 4.25 -10.98 21.95
CA VAL A 143 4.36 -9.52 22.01
C VAL A 143 3.23 -8.89 21.18
N PRO A 144 2.16 -8.39 21.80
CA PRO A 144 1.05 -7.74 21.09
C PRO A 144 1.46 -6.38 20.51
N VAL A 145 1.12 -6.11 19.25
CA VAL A 145 1.49 -4.87 18.53
C VAL A 145 0.94 -3.60 19.19
N TRP A 146 -0.18 -3.70 19.93
CA TRP A 146 -0.72 -2.57 20.69
C TRP A 146 0.17 -2.14 21.86
N MET A 147 1.02 -3.03 22.41
CA MET A 147 1.80 -2.79 23.62
C MET A 147 2.92 -1.74 23.44
N PRO A 148 3.82 -1.82 22.43
CA PRO A 148 4.82 -0.77 22.20
C PRO A 148 4.17 0.57 21.81
N LEU A 149 3.09 0.54 21.01
CA LEU A 149 2.32 1.73 20.65
C LEU A 149 1.69 2.41 21.88
N TRP A 150 1.17 1.62 22.83
CA TRP A 150 0.65 2.12 24.10
C TRP A 150 1.75 2.80 24.93
N VAL A 151 2.93 2.18 25.07
CA VAL A 151 4.06 2.78 25.83
C VAL A 151 4.53 4.08 25.18
N LEU A 152 4.71 4.12 23.86
CA LEU A 152 5.07 5.34 23.13
C LEU A 152 4.03 6.45 23.30
N SER A 153 2.74 6.10 23.22
CA SER A 153 1.64 7.05 23.38
C SER A 153 1.60 7.65 24.78
N SER A 154 1.67 6.82 25.82
CA SER A 154 1.69 7.25 27.22
C SER A 154 2.92 8.09 27.54
N PHE A 155 4.13 7.66 27.13
CA PHE A 155 5.36 8.41 27.36
C PHE A 155 5.28 9.80 26.72
N THR A 156 4.90 9.88 25.44
CA THR A 156 4.77 11.15 24.71
C THR A 156 3.73 12.06 25.36
N PHE A 157 2.61 11.49 25.82
CA PHE A 157 1.57 12.23 26.52
C PHE A 157 2.06 12.85 27.83
N PHE A 158 2.74 12.08 28.69
CA PHE A 158 3.26 12.61 29.95
C PHE A 158 4.42 13.59 29.74
N THR A 159 5.30 13.39 28.76
CA THR A 159 6.32 14.39 28.39
C THR A 159 5.65 15.72 28.02
N LEU A 160 4.59 15.69 27.19
CA LEU A 160 3.84 16.90 26.83
C LEU A 160 3.16 17.55 28.04
N MET A 161 2.57 16.77 28.95
CA MET A 161 2.00 17.29 30.20
C MET A 161 3.07 17.96 31.06
N CYS A 162 4.24 17.36 31.26
CA CYS A 162 5.33 17.97 32.01
C CYS A 162 5.78 19.31 31.40
N PHE A 163 5.88 19.42 30.08
CA PHE A 163 6.18 20.71 29.42
C PHE A 163 5.09 21.76 29.64
N LEU A 164 3.81 21.38 29.59
CA LEU A 164 2.68 22.30 29.79
C LEU A 164 2.57 22.77 31.25
N SER A 165 2.64 21.85 32.23
CA SER A 165 2.59 22.19 33.65
C SER A 165 3.76 23.08 34.06
N VAL A 166 4.99 22.76 33.63
CA VAL A 166 6.17 23.59 33.92
C VAL A 166 6.03 24.99 33.30
N GLY A 167 5.56 25.09 32.05
CA GLY A 167 5.29 26.38 31.40
C GLY A 167 4.25 27.25 32.13
N GLY A 168 3.24 26.63 32.74
CA GLY A 168 2.21 27.34 33.52
C GLY A 168 2.75 27.94 34.83
N THR A 169 3.68 27.29 35.51
CA THR A 169 4.19 27.76 36.82
C THR A 169 4.95 29.09 36.77
N GLN A 170 5.39 29.55 35.58
CA GLN A 170 6.16 30.79 35.43
C GLN A 170 5.31 32.07 35.38
N SER A 171 4.00 32.01 35.15
CA SER A 171 3.18 33.20 34.86
C SER A 171 2.32 33.72 36.03
N TYR A 172 2.24 32.99 37.15
CA TYR A 172 1.31 33.31 38.26
C TYR A 172 1.96 33.64 39.61
N GLN A 173 3.29 33.62 39.71
CA GLN A 173 4.01 34.01 40.94
C GLN A 173 4.31 35.53 40.97
N LEU A 174 3.25 36.33 41.02
CA LEU A 174 3.29 37.69 41.57
C LEU A 174 3.09 37.63 43.09
N ASP A 175 3.53 38.65 43.82
CA ASP A 175 3.56 38.66 45.28
C ASP A 175 2.16 38.51 45.92
N LEU A 176 2.09 37.61 46.91
CA LEU A 176 0.88 37.31 47.69
C LEU A 176 1.24 37.27 49.16
N ASP A 177 1.23 38.44 49.80
CA ASP A 177 1.69 38.76 51.17
C ASP A 177 1.00 37.98 52.31
N SER A 178 0.07 37.08 52.02
CA SER A 178 -0.54 36.21 53.04
C SER A 178 -0.88 34.83 52.49
N THR A 179 -0.77 33.83 53.38
CA THR A 179 -1.15 32.44 53.12
C THR A 179 -2.59 32.31 52.61
N LEU A 180 -3.51 33.16 53.09
CA LEU A 180 -4.90 33.22 52.62
C LEU A 180 -4.98 33.70 51.15
N SER A 181 -4.21 34.74 50.78
CA SER A 181 -4.19 35.25 49.40
C SER A 181 -3.63 34.21 48.42
N PHE A 182 -2.61 33.44 48.84
CA PHE A 182 -2.12 32.29 48.08
C PHE A 182 -3.11 31.13 48.01
N MET A 183 -3.78 30.75 49.12
CA MET A 183 -4.83 29.73 49.08
C MET A 183 -5.98 30.12 48.15
N VAL A 184 -6.37 31.41 48.13
CA VAL A 184 -7.37 31.93 47.19
C VAL A 184 -6.85 31.92 45.75
N SER A 185 -5.62 32.39 45.49
CA SER A 185 -5.03 32.36 44.14
C SER A 185 -4.89 30.94 43.61
N TYR A 186 -4.42 30.00 44.43
CA TYR A 186 -4.32 28.59 44.10
C TYR A 186 -5.71 27.99 43.79
N MET A 187 -6.73 28.30 44.60
CA MET A 187 -8.11 27.86 44.35
C MET A 187 -8.78 28.51 43.13
N MET A 188 -8.32 29.68 42.68
CA MET A 188 -8.91 30.44 41.57
C MET A 188 -8.17 30.25 40.23
N ASN A 189 -6.87 29.95 40.25
CA ASN A 189 -6.03 29.83 39.06
C ASN A 189 -5.51 28.40 38.89
N ASP A 190 -4.77 27.88 39.86
CA ASP A 190 -4.12 26.57 39.76
C ASP A 190 -5.11 25.41 39.82
N VAL A 191 -6.06 25.38 40.77
CA VAL A 191 -7.05 24.30 40.90
C VAL A 191 -7.92 24.14 39.65
N PRO A 192 -8.44 25.21 38.99
CA PRO A 192 -9.09 25.06 37.70
C PRO A 192 -8.16 24.54 36.59
N VAL A 193 -6.90 24.96 36.55
CA VAL A 193 -5.91 24.46 35.58
C VAL A 193 -5.56 22.99 35.83
N ASP A 194 -5.40 22.57 37.09
CA ASP A 194 -5.15 21.18 37.50
C ASP A 194 -6.36 20.30 37.21
N VAL A 195 -7.59 20.76 37.48
CA VAL A 195 -8.82 20.01 37.17
C VAL A 195 -9.05 19.90 35.65
N VAL A 196 -8.80 20.96 34.89
CA VAL A 196 -8.87 20.93 33.41
C VAL A 196 -7.76 20.03 32.85
N SER A 197 -6.53 20.11 33.37
CA SER A 197 -5.42 19.26 32.96
C SER A 197 -5.68 17.79 33.30
N ALA A 198 -6.21 17.49 34.48
CA ALA A 198 -6.62 16.14 34.88
C ALA A 198 -7.76 15.61 34.00
N GLY A 199 -8.73 16.44 33.60
CA GLY A 199 -9.75 16.08 32.63
C GLY A 199 -9.20 15.80 31.23
N ILE A 200 -8.25 16.64 30.78
CA ILE A 200 -7.50 16.45 29.52
C ILE A 200 -6.58 15.21 29.58
N CYS A 201 -6.09 14.81 30.75
CA CYS A 201 -5.36 13.56 30.97
C CYS A 201 -6.27 12.33 31.03
N ALA A 202 -7.46 12.46 31.63
CA ALA A 202 -8.38 11.37 31.84
C ALA A 202 -8.85 10.78 30.50
N LEU A 203 -9.16 11.61 29.50
CA LEU A 203 -9.67 11.12 28.21
C LEU A 203 -8.63 10.29 27.41
N PRO A 204 -7.38 10.71 27.19
CA PRO A 204 -6.34 9.87 26.58
C PRO A 204 -5.98 8.65 27.42
N CYS A 205 -5.85 8.77 28.75
CA CYS A 205 -5.50 7.63 29.61
C CYS A 205 -6.62 6.58 29.61
N PHE A 206 -7.89 7.00 29.66
CA PHE A 206 -9.05 6.13 29.52
C PHE A 206 -9.11 5.51 28.12
N TRP A 207 -8.89 6.28 27.05
CA TRP A 207 -8.88 5.76 25.68
C TRP A 207 -7.78 4.71 25.46
N LEU A 208 -6.56 4.97 25.96
CA LEU A 208 -5.44 4.02 25.94
C LEU A 208 -5.75 2.77 26.77
N GLY A 209 -6.41 2.93 27.93
CA GLY A 209 -6.91 1.82 28.76
C GLY A 209 -7.96 0.97 28.05
N VAL A 210 -8.98 1.59 27.46
CA VAL A 210 -10.02 0.92 26.65
C VAL A 210 -9.39 0.18 25.46
N ARG A 211 -8.45 0.81 24.73
CA ARG A 211 -7.73 0.18 23.62
C ARG A 211 -6.92 -1.05 24.07
N LYS A 212 -6.24 -0.98 25.23
CA LYS A 212 -5.54 -2.11 25.87
C LYS A 212 -6.53 -3.24 26.16
N VAL A 213 -7.59 -2.97 26.92
CA VAL A 213 -8.59 -3.97 27.32
C VAL A 213 -9.18 -4.64 26.07
N GLN A 214 -9.73 -3.87 25.12
CA GLN A 214 -10.37 -4.41 23.91
C GLN A 214 -9.46 -5.32 23.08
N LYS A 215 -8.17 -4.96 22.90
CA LYS A 215 -7.24 -5.78 22.11
C LYS A 215 -6.73 -7.01 22.87
N HIS A 216 -6.56 -6.92 24.19
CA HIS A 216 -6.16 -8.07 25.01
C HIS A 216 -7.31 -9.07 25.20
N GLU A 217 -8.53 -8.57 25.42
CA GLU A 217 -9.78 -9.35 25.47
C GLU A 217 -10.01 -10.07 24.13
N LEU A 218 -9.78 -9.40 22.99
CA LEU A 218 -9.84 -10.02 21.67
C LEU A 218 -8.82 -11.16 21.53
N MET A 219 -7.56 -10.96 21.93
CA MET A 219 -6.52 -11.99 21.90
C MET A 219 -6.90 -13.23 22.73
N LEU A 220 -7.29 -13.04 24.00
CA LEU A 220 -7.64 -14.15 24.89
C LEU A 220 -8.94 -14.85 24.45
N ASN A 221 -9.92 -14.13 23.90
CA ASN A 221 -11.13 -14.74 23.35
C ASN A 221 -10.89 -15.48 22.02
N GLN A 222 -9.99 -14.99 21.16
CA GLN A 222 -9.59 -15.73 19.96
C GLN A 222 -8.93 -17.06 20.34
N MET A 223 -7.96 -17.07 21.27
CA MET A 223 -7.34 -18.30 21.75
C MET A 223 -8.35 -19.25 22.40
N LYS A 224 -9.24 -18.73 23.26
CA LYS A 224 -10.25 -19.54 23.96
C LYS A 224 -11.24 -20.26 23.03
N HIS A 225 -11.55 -19.69 21.87
CA HIS A 225 -12.48 -20.26 20.89
C HIS A 225 -11.79 -20.67 19.58
N PHE A 226 -10.46 -20.84 19.61
CA PHE A 226 -9.65 -21.16 18.45
C PHE A 226 -10.07 -22.48 17.80
N ASP A 227 -10.14 -22.52 16.47
CA ASP A 227 -10.24 -23.77 15.70
C ASP A 227 -9.47 -23.65 14.38
N ILE A 228 -8.44 -24.48 14.21
CA ILE A 228 -7.59 -24.62 13.01
C ILE A 228 -8.38 -24.96 11.73
N ARG A 229 -9.61 -25.47 11.86
CA ARG A 229 -10.53 -25.66 10.73
C ARG A 229 -11.07 -24.34 10.19
N SER A 230 -11.24 -23.36 11.07
CA SER A 230 -11.92 -22.07 10.80
C SER A 230 -10.99 -20.95 10.32
N THR A 231 -9.67 -21.16 10.38
CA THR A 231 -8.68 -20.16 9.98
C THR A 231 -8.71 -19.86 8.48
N GLU A 232 -8.52 -18.61 8.11
CA GLU A 232 -8.34 -18.16 6.73
C GLU A 232 -7.00 -18.64 6.16
N CYS A 233 -6.98 -18.99 4.88
CA CYS A 233 -5.77 -19.29 4.13
C CYS A 233 -5.68 -18.40 2.90
N THR A 234 -4.50 -17.84 2.62
CA THR A 234 -4.25 -16.99 1.44
C THR A 234 -4.35 -17.78 0.13
N VAL A 235 -4.04 -19.07 0.17
CA VAL A 235 -4.14 -20.00 -0.95
C VAL A 235 -4.87 -21.25 -0.45
N GLU A 236 -6.13 -21.43 -0.86
CA GLU A 236 -7.00 -22.43 -0.22
C GLU A 236 -6.59 -23.89 -0.51
N SER A 237 -5.83 -24.15 -1.58
CA SER A 237 -5.19 -25.46 -1.82
C SER A 237 -4.20 -25.85 -0.71
N ASP A 238 -3.47 -24.87 -0.17
CA ASP A 238 -2.47 -25.10 0.87
C ASP A 238 -3.15 -25.59 2.17
N ARG A 239 -4.45 -25.35 2.37
CA ARG A 239 -5.20 -25.82 3.56
C ARG A 239 -5.12 -27.34 3.73
N ILE A 240 -5.30 -28.10 2.66
CA ILE A 240 -5.33 -29.57 2.72
C ILE A 240 -3.97 -30.09 3.17
N VAL A 241 -2.90 -29.53 2.59
CA VAL A 241 -1.50 -29.88 2.90
C VAL A 241 -1.14 -29.48 4.33
N ILE A 242 -1.40 -28.23 4.74
CA ILE A 242 -1.08 -27.73 6.09
C ILE A 242 -1.83 -28.53 7.15
N GLN A 243 -3.14 -28.74 6.99
CA GLN A 243 -3.91 -29.53 7.95
C GLN A 243 -3.46 -30.99 7.97
N GLN A 244 -3.01 -31.56 6.86
CA GLN A 244 -2.40 -32.89 6.86
C GLN A 244 -1.09 -32.91 7.65
N GLN A 245 -0.22 -31.91 7.50
CA GLN A 245 1.01 -31.82 8.30
C GLN A 245 0.72 -31.62 9.80
N ILE A 246 -0.27 -30.81 10.16
CA ILE A 246 -0.71 -30.67 11.56
C ILE A 246 -1.25 -31.99 12.12
N VAL A 247 -2.03 -32.75 11.33
CA VAL A 247 -2.44 -34.11 11.71
C VAL A 247 -1.21 -34.98 11.94
N ASN A 248 -0.31 -35.10 10.96
CA ASN A 248 0.91 -35.92 11.05
C ASN A 248 1.78 -35.56 12.28
N LEU A 249 1.82 -34.28 12.70
CA LEU A 249 2.56 -33.81 13.87
C LEU A 249 1.89 -34.14 15.21
N PHE A 250 0.57 -34.28 15.25
CA PHE A 250 -0.23 -34.54 16.47
C PHE A 250 -0.74 -35.98 16.57
N ASP A 251 -0.41 -36.82 15.59
CA ASP A 251 -0.77 -38.21 15.45
C ASP A 251 0.24 -39.13 16.17
N GLU A 252 -0.11 -39.58 17.38
CA GLU A 252 0.75 -40.41 18.24
C GLU A 252 1.03 -41.81 17.66
N ALA A 253 0.34 -42.21 16.57
CA ALA A 253 0.59 -43.48 15.88
C ALA A 253 1.74 -43.43 14.87
N LEU A 254 2.32 -42.25 14.60
CA LEU A 254 3.31 -42.03 13.53
C LEU A 254 4.74 -41.68 14.01
N GLU A 255 5.03 -41.75 15.32
CA GLU A 255 6.41 -41.59 15.82
C GLU A 255 7.31 -42.75 15.32
N PRO A 256 8.57 -42.49 14.91
CA PRO A 256 9.62 -41.86 15.74
C PRO A 256 9.81 -40.34 15.51
N PRO A 257 10.56 -39.64 16.40
CA PRO A 257 10.71 -38.19 16.33
C PRO A 257 11.51 -37.70 15.12
N VAL A 258 11.31 -36.43 14.77
CA VAL A 258 11.97 -35.72 13.66
C VAL A 258 13.50 -35.75 13.78
N GLN A 259 14.14 -36.75 13.17
CA GLN A 259 15.59 -36.82 13.01
C GLN A 259 16.00 -36.23 11.66
N VAL A 260 16.73 -35.10 11.70
CA VAL A 260 17.33 -34.50 10.52
C VAL A 260 18.68 -35.18 10.25
N PRO A 261 18.90 -35.84 9.09
CA PRO A 261 20.16 -36.53 8.83
C PRO A 261 21.33 -35.55 8.69
N PHE A 262 22.34 -35.68 9.53
CA PHE A 262 23.65 -35.06 9.31
C PHE A 262 24.55 -36.05 8.56
N GLY A 263 25.23 -35.57 7.53
CA GLY A 263 25.75 -36.43 6.47
C GLY A 263 26.91 -37.35 6.85
N THR A 264 26.66 -38.65 6.86
CA THR A 264 27.54 -39.69 6.30
C THR A 264 26.71 -40.91 5.92
N VAL A 265 26.90 -41.43 4.70
CA VAL A 265 26.31 -42.70 4.22
C VAL A 265 27.26 -43.82 4.70
N PRO A 266 26.78 -44.86 5.41
CA PRO A 266 26.02 -45.93 4.76
C PRO A 266 24.80 -46.51 5.53
N ASP A 267 24.15 -47.44 4.83
CA ASP A 267 23.10 -48.39 5.23
C ASP A 267 21.69 -47.83 5.56
N MET A 268 20.70 -48.34 4.82
CA MET A 268 19.28 -48.08 5.08
C MET A 268 18.70 -49.14 6.05
N PRO A 269 17.89 -48.74 7.03
CA PRO A 269 16.86 -49.59 7.60
C PRO A 269 15.71 -49.81 6.60
N ASP A 270 14.95 -50.90 6.76
CA ASP A 270 13.86 -51.25 5.86
C ASP A 270 12.74 -50.20 5.79
N ALA A 271 12.09 -50.12 4.62
CA ALA A 271 10.91 -49.29 4.41
C ALA A 271 9.73 -49.75 5.31
N PRO A 272 8.82 -48.84 5.71
CA PRO A 272 7.69 -49.20 6.58
C PRO A 272 6.84 -50.31 5.95
N LEU A 273 6.52 -51.33 6.77
CA LEU A 273 5.84 -52.57 6.37
C LEU A 273 4.42 -52.40 5.80
N VAL A 274 3.87 -51.18 5.86
CA VAL A 274 2.53 -50.80 5.39
C VAL A 274 2.64 -49.43 4.73
N SER A 275 2.07 -49.24 3.53
CA SER A 275 2.07 -47.91 2.90
C SER A 275 1.16 -46.95 3.67
N PRO A 276 1.41 -45.62 3.63
CA PRO A 276 0.54 -44.64 4.29
C PRO A 276 -0.92 -44.74 3.85
N GLU A 277 -1.19 -45.16 2.61
CA GLU A 277 -2.54 -45.35 2.07
C GLU A 277 -3.28 -46.48 2.80
N VAL A 278 -2.64 -47.64 2.95
CA VAL A 278 -3.21 -48.79 3.66
C VAL A 278 -3.39 -48.50 5.16
N LEU A 279 -2.57 -47.61 5.74
CA LEU A 279 -2.78 -47.09 7.10
C LEU A 279 -4.05 -46.24 7.23
N TRP A 280 -4.46 -45.49 6.20
CA TRP A 280 -5.76 -44.80 6.18
C TRP A 280 -6.93 -45.76 5.98
N ASP A 281 -6.83 -46.75 5.09
CA ASP A 281 -7.89 -47.74 4.87
C ASP A 281 -8.18 -48.61 6.11
N ILE A 282 -7.18 -48.83 6.98
CA ILE A 282 -7.33 -49.57 8.24
C ILE A 282 -7.91 -48.69 9.37
N ARG A 283 -7.82 -47.36 9.28
CA ARG A 283 -8.24 -46.44 10.36
C ARG A 283 -9.74 -46.49 10.65
N ASP A 284 -10.57 -46.52 9.62
CA ASP A 284 -12.03 -46.59 9.77
C ASP A 284 -12.53 -47.91 10.42
N ILE A 285 -11.64 -48.88 10.63
CA ILE A 285 -11.90 -50.22 11.19
C ILE A 285 -11.22 -50.39 12.57
N THR A 286 -10.34 -49.48 12.99
CA THR A 286 -9.50 -49.62 14.19
C THR A 286 -9.69 -48.48 15.19
N SER A 287 -9.32 -48.70 16.45
CA SER A 287 -9.54 -47.73 17.54
C SER A 287 -8.49 -46.59 17.59
N TYR A 288 -8.06 -46.10 16.42
CA TYR A 288 -7.17 -44.93 16.32
C TYR A 288 -8.00 -43.64 16.23
N PRO A 289 -7.49 -42.51 16.74
CA PRO A 289 -8.19 -41.23 16.66
C PRO A 289 -8.36 -40.79 15.21
N THR A 290 -9.52 -40.24 14.90
CA THR A 290 -9.86 -39.72 13.57
C THR A 290 -9.07 -38.44 13.26
N ARG A 291 -9.02 -38.06 11.97
CA ARG A 291 -8.43 -36.80 11.49
C ARG A 291 -8.89 -35.58 12.31
N ASP A 292 -10.18 -35.54 12.64
CA ASP A 292 -10.77 -34.43 13.38
C ASP A 292 -10.41 -34.43 14.87
N GLU A 293 -10.33 -35.58 15.53
CA GLU A 293 -9.89 -35.67 16.92
C GLU A 293 -8.43 -35.24 17.08
N ILE A 294 -7.56 -35.61 16.14
CA ILE A 294 -6.15 -35.18 16.10
C ILE A 294 -6.04 -33.64 15.90
N LEU A 295 -6.86 -33.05 15.04
CA LEU A 295 -6.91 -31.58 14.90
C LEU A 295 -7.43 -30.89 16.18
N ASP A 296 -8.37 -31.51 16.90
CA ASP A 296 -8.82 -30.98 18.19
C ASP A 296 -7.80 -31.13 19.33
N HIS A 297 -6.82 -32.02 19.24
CA HIS A 297 -5.65 -32.01 20.15
C HIS A 297 -4.85 -30.71 20.03
N PHE A 298 -4.55 -30.26 18.80
CA PHE A 298 -3.88 -28.97 18.59
C PHE A 298 -4.77 -27.79 19.01
N ASN A 299 -6.08 -27.83 18.70
CA ASN A 299 -7.01 -26.82 19.17
C ASN A 299 -7.03 -26.74 20.72
N ALA A 300 -7.06 -27.87 21.42
CA ALA A 300 -7.03 -27.92 22.88
C ALA A 300 -5.75 -27.32 23.46
N TYR A 301 -4.59 -27.57 22.83
CA TYR A 301 -3.32 -26.94 23.22
C TYR A 301 -3.37 -25.40 23.14
N VAL A 302 -3.92 -24.84 22.05
CA VAL A 302 -4.07 -23.38 21.88
C VAL A 302 -5.10 -22.79 22.86
N ARG A 303 -6.22 -23.49 23.09
CA ARG A 303 -7.30 -23.06 23.99
C ARG A 303 -6.90 -23.06 25.48
N GLY A 304 -6.03 -24.00 25.88
CA GLY A 304 -5.55 -24.20 27.26
C GLY A 304 -4.07 -23.82 27.45
N PRO A 305 -3.12 -24.77 27.45
CA PRO A 305 -1.71 -24.54 27.82
C PRO A 305 -1.05 -23.31 27.21
N LEU A 306 -1.23 -23.05 25.91
CA LEU A 306 -0.64 -21.86 25.27
C LEU A 306 -1.27 -20.57 25.77
N ARG A 307 -2.61 -20.55 25.93
CA ARG A 307 -3.35 -19.40 26.47
C ARG A 307 -2.97 -19.14 27.92
N GLU A 308 -2.74 -20.17 28.72
CA GLU A 308 -2.25 -20.05 30.10
C GLU A 308 -0.82 -19.49 30.14
N SER A 309 0.08 -19.92 29.25
CA SER A 309 1.43 -19.34 29.12
C SER A 309 1.41 -17.87 28.67
N VAL A 310 0.44 -17.46 27.83
CA VAL A 310 0.24 -16.06 27.42
C VAL A 310 -0.34 -15.22 28.56
N GLU A 311 -1.33 -15.76 29.28
CA GLU A 311 -1.96 -15.12 30.44
C GLU A 311 -0.98 -15.00 31.63
N ALA A 312 -0.03 -15.92 31.79
CA ALA A 312 1.02 -15.86 32.81
C ALA A 312 2.15 -14.86 32.47
N SER A 313 2.48 -14.68 31.19
CA SER A 313 3.61 -13.83 30.76
C SER A 313 3.24 -12.36 30.48
N ILE A 314 2.05 -12.10 29.94
CA ILE A 314 1.56 -10.73 29.66
C ILE A 314 0.54 -10.29 30.72
N GLY A 315 -0.09 -11.25 31.41
CA GLY A 315 -1.16 -11.02 32.38
C GLY A 315 -2.56 -11.06 31.77
N LYS A 316 -3.55 -10.81 32.62
CA LYS A 316 -4.96 -10.66 32.24
C LYS A 316 -5.26 -9.33 31.55
N GLU A 317 -6.44 -9.24 30.97
CA GLU A 317 -6.98 -8.03 30.32
C GLU A 317 -7.01 -6.79 31.23
N ASP A 318 -7.14 -6.94 32.56
CA ASP A 318 -7.04 -5.87 33.57
C ASP A 318 -5.63 -5.67 34.18
N TYR A 319 -4.66 -6.53 33.84
CA TYR A 319 -3.27 -6.47 34.33
C TYR A 319 -2.38 -5.64 33.39
N LEU A 320 -1.33 -5.01 33.93
CA LEU A 320 -0.24 -4.43 33.16
C LEU A 320 1.09 -4.67 33.91
N PRO A 321 2.18 -5.12 33.23
CA PRO A 321 3.47 -5.34 33.88
C PRO A 321 4.04 -4.08 34.52
N LEU A 322 4.59 -4.21 35.75
CA LEU A 322 5.14 -3.08 36.51
C LEU A 322 6.20 -2.30 35.71
N ASN A 323 7.06 -2.99 34.97
CA ASN A 323 8.09 -2.36 34.13
C ASN A 323 7.47 -1.47 33.04
N SER A 324 6.31 -1.84 32.48
CA SER A 324 5.57 -1.02 31.52
C SER A 324 4.92 0.20 32.19
N CYS A 325 4.42 0.07 33.42
CA CYS A 325 3.94 1.21 34.21
C CYS A 325 5.07 2.19 34.55
N ILE A 326 6.25 1.70 34.91
CA ILE A 326 7.45 2.52 35.18
C ILE A 326 7.92 3.22 33.91
N ALA A 327 8.06 2.49 32.80
CA ALA A 327 8.50 3.06 31.53
C ALA A 327 7.54 4.14 31.01
N ALA A 328 6.22 3.90 31.06
CA ALA A 328 5.22 4.88 30.64
C ALA A 328 5.23 6.15 31.50
N ASN A 329 5.38 6.02 32.83
CA ASN A 329 5.36 7.16 33.75
C ASN A 329 6.73 7.82 33.97
N LEU A 330 7.81 7.34 33.35
CA LEU A 330 9.16 7.89 33.50
C LEU A 330 9.25 9.43 33.29
N PRO A 331 8.50 10.05 32.35
CA PRO A 331 8.44 11.51 32.24
C PRO A 331 7.90 12.20 33.50
N MET A 332 6.88 11.64 34.16
CA MET A 332 6.33 12.20 35.40
C MET A 332 7.33 12.12 36.56
N ILE A 333 8.17 11.08 36.61
CA ILE A 333 9.26 10.96 37.59
C ILE A 333 10.26 12.10 37.40
N LEU A 334 10.65 12.35 36.14
CA LEU A 334 11.69 13.32 35.79
C LEU A 334 11.18 14.78 35.86
N GLY A 335 9.89 15.00 35.53
CA GLY A 335 9.18 16.25 35.81
C GLY A 335 9.03 16.53 37.31
N GLY A 336 8.87 15.49 38.13
CA GLY A 336 8.97 15.62 39.59
C GLY A 336 10.31 16.21 40.03
N PHE A 337 11.42 15.76 39.44
CA PHE A 337 12.74 16.34 39.70
C PHE A 337 12.91 17.78 39.20
N THR A 338 12.24 18.21 38.11
CA THR A 338 12.29 19.65 37.73
C THR A 338 11.66 20.57 38.77
N ILE A 339 10.58 20.14 39.42
CA ILE A 339 9.88 20.94 40.44
C ILE A 339 10.70 20.95 41.75
N ALA A 340 11.14 19.77 42.21
CA ALA A 340 11.89 19.63 43.45
C ALA A 340 13.28 20.30 43.40
N LEU A 341 14.02 20.15 42.29
CA LEU A 341 15.30 20.87 42.06
C LEU A 341 15.09 22.32 41.60
N GLY A 342 13.83 22.72 41.36
CA GLY A 342 13.43 24.05 40.96
C GLY A 342 12.99 24.97 42.09
N CYS A 343 12.85 24.44 43.32
CA CYS A 343 12.27 25.13 44.47
C CYS A 343 10.95 25.82 44.10
N ASN A 344 10.02 25.03 43.52
CA ASN A 344 8.69 25.45 43.10
C ASN A 344 8.65 26.69 42.19
N GLY A 345 9.68 26.87 41.35
CA GLY A 345 9.79 27.95 40.38
C GLY A 345 10.44 29.24 40.91
N ARG A 346 10.49 29.44 42.23
CA ARG A 346 10.93 30.70 42.85
C ARG A 346 12.44 30.96 42.79
N ALA A 347 13.24 29.96 42.42
CA ALA A 347 14.72 29.95 42.47
C ALA A 347 15.34 30.16 43.87
N ASP A 348 14.63 30.80 44.82
CA ASP A 348 14.95 30.86 46.24
C ASP A 348 14.24 29.73 47.01
N CYS A 349 15.04 28.89 47.65
CA CYS A 349 14.59 27.75 48.46
C CYS A 349 14.36 28.11 49.94
N GLU A 350 14.90 29.22 50.45
CA GLU A 350 14.64 29.77 51.80
C GLU A 350 13.27 30.44 51.84
N LEU A 351 12.97 31.27 50.84
CA LEU A 351 11.62 31.80 50.63
C LEU A 351 10.59 30.68 50.43
N SER A 352 10.93 29.63 49.67
CA SER A 352 10.00 28.51 49.44
C SER A 352 9.77 27.63 50.68
N ALA A 353 10.81 27.37 51.48
CA ALA A 353 10.70 26.59 52.72
C ALA A 353 9.88 27.33 53.78
N SER A 354 10.18 28.62 54.01
CA SER A 354 9.49 29.46 54.99
C SER A 354 8.01 29.67 54.64
N TYR A 355 7.69 29.91 53.36
CA TYR A 355 6.30 30.08 52.89
C TYR A 355 5.42 28.83 53.12
N LEU A 356 6.03 27.64 53.12
CA LEU A 356 5.36 26.36 53.34
C LEU A 356 5.47 25.86 54.81
N GLY A 357 6.05 26.67 55.72
CA GLY A 357 6.10 26.37 57.15
C GLY A 357 7.15 25.33 57.58
N TYR A 358 8.13 25.02 56.73
CA TYR A 358 9.23 24.11 57.09
C TYR A 358 10.24 24.79 58.03
N ALA A 359 10.80 24.05 58.97
CA ALA A 359 11.80 24.57 59.92
C ALA A 359 13.19 24.73 59.28
N SER A 360 13.45 24.12 58.12
CA SER A 360 14.67 24.37 57.34
C SER A 360 14.53 24.07 55.84
N VAL A 361 15.42 24.66 55.03
CA VAL A 361 15.56 24.32 53.60
C VAL A 361 15.89 22.84 53.39
N THR A 362 16.66 22.22 54.29
CA THR A 362 16.98 20.79 54.18
C THR A 362 15.73 19.94 54.30
N GLU A 363 14.86 20.26 55.26
CA GLU A 363 13.58 19.58 55.49
C GLU A 363 12.62 19.78 54.30
N TYR A 364 12.48 21.03 53.83
CA TYR A 364 11.71 21.35 52.62
C TYR A 364 12.20 20.57 51.39
N MET A 365 13.51 20.56 51.13
CA MET A 365 14.08 19.87 49.96
C MET A 365 13.92 18.34 50.07
N LEU A 366 14.08 17.76 51.26
CA LEU A 366 13.83 16.33 51.49
C LEU A 366 12.35 15.98 51.31
N GLY A 367 11.43 16.79 51.85
CA GLY A 367 10.00 16.62 51.67
C GLY A 367 9.58 16.73 50.20
N ASN A 368 10.07 17.74 49.47
CA ASN A 368 9.76 17.95 48.06
C ASN A 368 10.35 16.83 47.17
N LEU A 369 11.59 16.38 47.45
CA LEU A 369 12.19 15.23 46.76
C LEU A 369 11.44 13.91 47.06
N PHE A 370 10.90 13.71 48.26
CA PHE A 370 10.06 12.56 48.58
C PHE A 370 8.71 12.63 47.85
N VAL A 371 8.02 13.77 47.91
CA VAL A 371 6.70 13.95 47.27
C VAL A 371 6.81 13.81 45.75
N CYS A 372 7.72 14.55 45.12
CA CYS A 372 7.85 14.57 43.66
C CYS A 372 8.68 13.39 43.10
N GLY A 373 9.64 12.86 43.84
CA GLY A 373 10.52 11.76 43.40
C GLY A 373 10.03 10.36 43.80
N VAL A 374 9.11 10.23 44.76
CA VAL A 374 8.60 8.93 45.24
C VAL A 374 7.07 8.88 45.27
N GLN A 375 6.39 9.77 46.00
CA GLN A 375 4.94 9.68 46.22
C GLN A 375 4.12 9.88 44.93
N ILE A 376 4.41 10.93 44.17
CA ILE A 376 3.75 11.23 42.89
C ILE A 376 4.04 10.10 41.87
N PRO A 377 5.30 9.68 41.63
CA PRO A 377 5.63 8.49 40.83
C PRO A 377 4.85 7.23 41.20
N LEU A 378 4.78 6.85 42.48
CA LEU A 378 4.03 5.67 42.92
C LEU A 378 2.53 5.81 42.61
N THR A 379 1.96 7.00 42.81
CA THR A 379 0.55 7.29 42.49
C THR A 379 0.28 7.11 40.99
N TRP A 380 1.14 7.64 40.11
CA TRP A 380 1.00 7.50 38.66
C TRP A 380 1.30 6.07 38.14
N ILE A 381 2.22 5.34 38.77
CA ILE A 381 2.46 3.91 38.49
C ILE A 381 1.22 3.05 38.82
N LEU A 382 0.50 3.39 39.90
CA LEU A 382 -0.73 2.71 40.31
C LEU A 382 -1.96 3.15 39.50
N ILE A 383 -1.95 4.34 38.86
CA ILE A 383 -3.12 4.86 38.14
C ILE A 383 -3.52 3.97 36.96
N PHE A 384 -2.57 3.38 36.23
CA PHE A 384 -2.91 2.54 35.06
C PHE A 384 -3.60 1.22 35.44
N PRO A 385 -3.09 0.40 36.38
CA PRO A 385 -3.84 -0.73 36.91
C PRO A 385 -5.21 -0.35 37.47
N LEU A 386 -5.34 0.81 38.13
CA LEU A 386 -6.62 1.27 38.68
C LEU A 386 -7.60 1.68 37.57
N VAL A 387 -7.16 2.43 36.57
CA VAL A 387 -7.96 2.83 35.39
C VAL A 387 -8.36 1.61 34.54
N LEU A 388 -7.48 0.62 34.37
CA LEU A 388 -7.81 -0.63 33.67
C LEU A 388 -8.91 -1.40 34.41
N ARG A 389 -8.85 -1.47 35.74
CA ARG A 389 -9.88 -2.11 36.58
C ARG A 389 -11.20 -1.34 36.58
N THR A 390 -11.19 -0.01 36.72
CA THR A 390 -12.43 0.79 36.68
C THR A 390 -13.04 0.78 35.27
N THR A 391 -12.24 0.85 34.21
CA THR A 391 -12.69 0.65 32.82
C THR A 391 -13.33 -0.72 32.65
N GLY A 392 -12.69 -1.81 33.11
CA GLY A 392 -13.24 -3.16 33.05
C GLY A 392 -14.57 -3.30 33.82
N LEU A 393 -14.70 -2.66 34.98
CA LEU A 393 -15.95 -2.61 35.74
C LEU A 393 -17.03 -1.79 35.00
N VAL A 394 -16.70 -0.65 34.41
CA VAL A 394 -17.64 0.17 33.62
C VAL A 394 -18.09 -0.57 32.37
N THR A 395 -17.18 -1.18 31.59
CA THR A 395 -17.53 -1.98 30.41
C THR A 395 -18.44 -3.15 30.78
N ARG A 396 -18.16 -3.87 31.88
CA ARG A 396 -19.03 -4.95 32.38
C ARG A 396 -20.40 -4.40 32.82
N ALA A 397 -20.44 -3.29 33.56
CA ALA A 397 -21.70 -2.63 33.96
C ALA A 397 -22.53 -2.11 32.77
N MET A 398 -21.90 -1.63 31.70
CA MET A 398 -22.57 -1.24 30.46
C MET A 398 -23.04 -2.45 29.63
N SER A 399 -22.37 -3.59 29.75
CA SER A 399 -22.80 -4.85 29.12
C SER A 399 -24.00 -5.49 29.84
N THR A 400 -24.11 -5.32 31.17
CA THR A 400 -25.31 -5.71 31.91
C THR A 400 -26.48 -4.77 31.54
N GLY A 401 -27.66 -5.36 31.28
CA GLY A 401 -28.74 -4.74 30.51
C GLY A 401 -29.34 -3.41 31.01
N ILE A 402 -28.98 -2.95 32.21
CA ILE A 402 -29.42 -1.67 32.80
C ILE A 402 -29.18 -0.49 31.83
N TRP A 403 -28.02 -0.46 31.17
CA TRP A 403 -27.70 0.60 30.19
C TRP A 403 -28.34 0.37 28.82
N GLN A 404 -28.66 -0.87 28.44
CA GLN A 404 -29.40 -1.16 27.20
C GLN A 404 -30.85 -0.66 27.25
N THR A 405 -31.42 -0.49 28.44
CA THR A 405 -32.73 0.17 28.65
C THR A 405 -32.68 1.69 28.69
N LEU A 406 -31.50 2.31 28.84
CA LEU A 406 -31.35 3.77 28.99
C LEU A 406 -30.70 4.45 27.78
N ALA A 407 -29.74 3.79 27.12
CA ALA A 407 -29.12 4.26 25.90
C ALA A 407 -29.91 3.77 24.67
N GLY A 408 -30.69 4.67 24.05
CA GLY A 408 -31.58 4.35 22.93
C GLY A 408 -30.89 3.59 21.78
N ASP A 409 -31.49 2.47 21.36
CA ASP A 409 -30.87 1.47 20.49
C ASP A 409 -30.41 2.03 19.14
N SER A 410 -29.09 2.18 19.02
CA SER A 410 -28.39 2.60 17.80
C SER A 410 -27.25 1.65 17.40
N HIS A 411 -26.75 0.83 18.33
CA HIS A 411 -25.58 -0.03 18.10
C HIS A 411 -25.90 -1.51 17.80
N SER A 412 -27.11 -2.02 18.10
CA SER A 412 -27.41 -3.46 17.97
C SER A 412 -27.57 -3.97 16.52
N ARG A 413 -27.57 -3.06 15.53
CA ARG A 413 -27.93 -3.36 14.13
C ARG A 413 -26.78 -3.89 13.25
N SER A 414 -25.52 -3.82 13.68
CA SER A 414 -24.40 -4.47 12.99
C SER A 414 -24.32 -5.97 13.32
N GLU A 415 -24.10 -6.30 14.60
CA GLU A 415 -23.83 -7.69 15.05
C GLU A 415 -24.98 -8.67 14.75
N ARG A 416 -26.24 -8.21 14.85
CA ARG A 416 -27.42 -9.03 14.48
C ARG A 416 -27.51 -9.36 13.00
N ARG A 417 -26.74 -8.68 12.14
CA ARG A 417 -26.66 -8.96 10.70
C ARG A 417 -25.59 -9.98 10.38
N GLU A 418 -24.50 -9.97 11.13
CA GLU A 418 -23.35 -10.88 11.00
C GLU A 418 -23.69 -12.29 11.50
N LYS A 419 -24.27 -12.40 12.71
CA LYS A 419 -24.71 -13.68 13.28
C LYS A 419 -25.87 -14.37 12.53
N ARG A 420 -26.51 -13.68 11.57
CA ARG A 420 -27.49 -14.29 10.64
C ARG A 420 -26.88 -14.78 9.32
N GLY A 421 -25.62 -14.47 9.04
CA GLY A 421 -24.91 -14.97 7.85
C GLY A 421 -24.36 -16.40 8.00
N LEU A 422 -24.01 -16.81 9.23
CA LEU A 422 -23.31 -18.09 9.48
C LEU A 422 -24.22 -19.31 9.71
N GLN A 423 -25.55 -19.18 9.78
CA GLN A 423 -26.46 -20.30 10.06
C GLN A 423 -27.24 -20.84 8.84
N SER A 424 -26.99 -20.37 7.61
CA SER A 424 -27.76 -20.76 6.41
C SER A 424 -26.96 -21.53 5.34
N LYS A 425 -26.06 -22.43 5.76
CA LYS A 425 -25.48 -23.47 4.89
C LYS A 425 -25.48 -24.86 5.54
N SER A 426 -26.66 -25.49 5.56
CA SER A 426 -26.84 -26.93 5.80
C SER A 426 -27.92 -27.45 4.85
N LEU A 427 -27.71 -28.60 4.22
CA LEU A 427 -28.61 -29.14 3.18
C LEU A 427 -29.70 -30.06 3.74
N LYS A 428 -30.87 -30.02 3.07
CA LYS A 428 -31.93 -31.05 2.84
C LYS A 428 -33.34 -30.45 3.02
N PRO A 429 -34.39 -31.02 2.42
CA PRO A 429 -34.55 -31.30 0.99
C PRO A 429 -35.86 -30.69 0.42
N ARG A 430 -36.17 -30.93 -0.87
CA ARG A 430 -37.44 -30.50 -1.50
C ARG A 430 -38.67 -31.19 -0.88
N GLN A 431 -39.74 -30.44 -0.66
CA GLN A 431 -41.13 -30.87 -0.89
C GLN A 431 -41.96 -29.72 -1.50
N GLU A 432 -42.98 -30.07 -2.27
CA GLU A 432 -43.93 -29.15 -2.91
C GLU A 432 -45.20 -28.96 -2.06
N VAL A 433 -45.98 -27.90 -2.33
CA VAL A 433 -47.47 -27.91 -2.47
C VAL A 433 -47.97 -26.46 -2.60
N ALA A 434 -49.06 -26.25 -3.36
CA ALA A 434 -49.59 -24.92 -3.72
C ALA A 434 -50.91 -24.54 -3.02
N LYS A 435 -51.14 -23.22 -2.88
CA LYS A 435 -52.42 -22.46 -2.87
C LYS A 435 -52.05 -20.95 -2.81
N VAL A 436 -52.55 -20.01 -3.62
CA VAL A 436 -53.90 -19.71 -4.21
C VAL A 436 -54.87 -19.08 -3.20
N THR A 437 -54.87 -17.73 -3.15
CA THR A 437 -56.03 -16.79 -2.98
C THR A 437 -55.51 -15.33 -3.05
N ALA A 438 -56.36 -14.29 -2.99
CA ALA A 438 -57.17 -13.73 -4.08
C ALA A 438 -58.00 -12.51 -3.58
N ARG A 439 -58.23 -11.49 -4.44
CA ARG A 439 -58.99 -10.23 -4.18
C ARG A 439 -58.28 -9.25 -3.19
N SER A 440 -58.29 -7.91 -3.30
CA SER A 440 -59.05 -6.87 -4.04
C SER A 440 -60.40 -6.40 -3.45
N ALA A 441 -60.43 -5.20 -2.84
CA ALA A 441 -61.52 -4.19 -2.95
C ALA A 441 -61.24 -2.87 -2.18
N GLU A 442 -61.53 -1.72 -2.83
CA GLU A 442 -62.24 -0.50 -2.36
C GLU A 442 -61.86 0.26 -1.05
N GLU A 443 -61.18 1.40 -1.24
CA GLU A 443 -61.65 2.79 -1.01
C GLU A 443 -62.57 3.19 0.17
N ARG A 444 -62.20 4.26 0.89
CA ARG A 444 -63.12 5.24 1.52
C ARG A 444 -62.50 6.64 1.72
N THR A 445 -63.33 7.65 1.98
CA THR A 445 -62.99 9.09 1.77
C THR A 445 -63.34 10.03 2.94
N ARG A 446 -62.74 11.25 2.91
CA ARG A 446 -63.03 12.47 3.73
C ARG A 446 -62.63 12.42 5.22
N THR A 447 -62.42 13.52 5.96
CA THR A 447 -62.75 14.96 5.72
C THR A 447 -61.71 15.93 6.32
N THR A 448 -61.73 17.20 5.91
CA THR A 448 -60.94 18.35 6.40
C THR A 448 -61.42 18.91 7.76
N PRO A 449 -60.66 19.83 8.40
CA PRO A 449 -61.10 21.25 8.37
C PRO A 449 -59.98 22.29 8.14
N LEU A 450 -60.38 23.54 7.89
CA LEU A 450 -59.54 24.71 7.61
C LEU A 450 -59.67 25.78 8.71
N THR A 451 -58.64 26.62 8.88
CA THR A 451 -58.77 28.01 9.38
C THR A 451 -57.88 28.95 8.57
N GLY A 452 -58.16 30.26 8.55
CA GLY A 452 -57.36 31.23 7.80
C GLY A 452 -57.80 32.70 7.91
N ARG A 453 -56.93 33.60 7.44
CA ARG A 453 -57.06 35.06 7.22
C ARG A 453 -56.07 35.43 6.08
N GLY A 454 -56.25 36.42 5.21
CA GLY A 454 -57.28 37.47 5.09
C GLY A 454 -56.61 38.85 4.83
N LYS A 455 -56.10 39.18 3.63
CA LYS A 455 -56.76 39.58 2.35
C LYS A 455 -57.13 41.09 2.24
N ARG A 456 -56.39 41.84 1.39
CA ARG A 456 -56.66 43.12 0.65
C ARG A 456 -55.29 43.80 0.33
N SER A 457 -54.90 44.17 -0.90
CA SER A 457 -55.39 45.19 -1.87
C SER A 457 -54.84 46.62 -1.57
N ASP A 458 -54.50 47.52 -2.51
CA ASP A 458 -55.02 47.78 -3.87
C ASP A 458 -54.05 48.52 -4.86
N THR A 459 -54.43 48.57 -6.15
CA THR A 459 -54.19 49.60 -7.24
C THR A 459 -52.80 50.06 -7.79
N SER A 460 -52.69 49.96 -9.13
CA SER A 460 -52.31 50.97 -10.18
C SER A 460 -50.87 51.49 -10.47
N ARG A 461 -50.36 51.08 -11.66
CA ARG A 461 -49.75 51.84 -12.81
C ARG A 461 -48.56 52.84 -12.66
N GLN A 462 -47.58 52.63 -13.56
CA GLN A 462 -46.75 53.63 -14.30
C GLN A 462 -45.66 54.42 -13.51
N ASP A 463 -44.46 54.73 -14.02
CA ASP A 463 -43.88 54.81 -15.39
C ASP A 463 -42.34 54.47 -15.46
N ALA A 464 -41.74 54.60 -16.65
CA ALA A 464 -40.33 54.96 -16.96
C ALA A 464 -39.14 53.96 -16.84
N GLU A 465 -38.72 53.45 -18.01
CA GLU A 465 -37.36 53.43 -18.61
C GLU A 465 -36.10 52.71 -18.03
N ALA A 466 -35.24 52.34 -19.01
CA ALA A 466 -33.76 52.17 -18.99
C ALA A 466 -33.08 50.79 -18.74
N ASN A 467 -32.38 50.35 -19.80
CA ASN A 467 -31.08 49.64 -19.84
C ASN A 467 -30.90 48.13 -19.50
N SER A 468 -30.78 47.37 -20.60
CA SER A 468 -29.64 46.49 -20.96
C SER A 468 -29.35 45.16 -20.22
N SER A 469 -29.73 44.07 -20.92
CA SER A 469 -28.95 42.84 -21.21
C SER A 469 -28.51 41.87 -20.08
N PRO A 470 -28.18 40.59 -20.38
CA PRO A 470 -28.54 39.75 -21.54
C PRO A 470 -29.22 38.40 -21.19
N SER A 471 -29.72 37.72 -22.24
CA SER A 471 -29.91 36.25 -22.36
C SER A 471 -30.25 35.40 -21.13
N ARG A 472 -31.44 34.78 -21.14
CA ARG A 472 -31.72 33.56 -20.36
C ARG A 472 -30.66 32.50 -20.64
N SER A 473 -30.12 31.88 -19.60
CA SER A 473 -29.33 30.65 -19.73
C SER A 473 -30.18 29.51 -20.31
N PRO A 474 -29.62 28.64 -21.18
CA PRO A 474 -30.32 27.42 -21.60
C PRO A 474 -30.58 26.51 -20.39
N GLN A 475 -31.69 25.76 -20.43
CA GLN A 475 -32.00 24.79 -19.38
C GLN A 475 -31.02 23.60 -19.43
N PRO A 476 -30.73 22.95 -18.29
CA PRO A 476 -29.83 21.80 -18.25
C PRO A 476 -30.41 20.63 -19.07
N VAL A 477 -29.55 20.01 -19.87
CA VAL A 477 -29.85 18.76 -20.59
C VAL A 477 -30.16 17.65 -19.57
N ASN A 478 -31.06 16.72 -19.92
CA ASN A 478 -31.50 15.62 -19.06
C ASN A 478 -30.31 14.87 -18.42
N GLU A 479 -30.20 14.93 -17.09
CA GLU A 479 -29.12 14.28 -16.34
C GLU A 479 -29.11 12.76 -16.57
N VAL A 480 -27.94 12.19 -16.86
CA VAL A 480 -27.80 10.77 -17.18
C VAL A 480 -28.22 9.91 -16.00
N LYS A 481 -29.29 9.15 -16.20
CA LYS A 481 -29.80 8.17 -15.23
C LYS A 481 -28.97 6.88 -15.32
N PHE A 482 -28.49 6.43 -14.18
CA PHE A 482 -27.80 5.15 -13.97
C PHE A 482 -28.68 4.23 -13.12
N ASP A 483 -28.54 2.92 -13.26
CA ASP A 483 -29.40 1.94 -12.56
C ASP A 483 -29.06 1.86 -11.06
N HIS A 484 -27.77 1.82 -10.72
CA HIS A 484 -27.36 1.76 -9.33
C HIS A 484 -27.26 3.17 -8.75
N ARG A 485 -28.12 3.49 -7.77
CA ARG A 485 -28.26 4.76 -7.00
C ARG A 485 -27.00 5.44 -6.40
N ARG A 486 -25.80 4.93 -6.64
CA ARG A 486 -24.50 5.52 -6.25
C ARG A 486 -23.59 5.84 -7.44
N THR A 487 -23.85 5.28 -8.62
CA THR A 487 -23.00 5.41 -9.82
C THR A 487 -22.82 6.88 -10.20
N ALA A 488 -23.90 7.66 -10.25
CA ALA A 488 -23.83 9.12 -10.48
C ALA A 488 -22.84 9.84 -9.53
N GLY A 489 -22.80 9.47 -8.24
CA GLY A 489 -21.90 10.06 -7.25
C GLY A 489 -20.44 9.60 -7.42
N GLU A 490 -20.22 8.32 -7.70
CA GLU A 490 -18.90 7.74 -7.93
C GLU A 490 -18.28 8.26 -9.25
N VAL A 491 -19.08 8.34 -10.32
CA VAL A 491 -18.73 8.96 -11.60
C VAL A 491 -18.42 10.43 -11.41
N ARG A 492 -19.27 11.20 -10.71
CA ARG A 492 -19.03 12.63 -10.42
C ARG A 492 -17.74 12.84 -9.61
N ARG A 493 -17.39 11.96 -8.67
CA ARG A 493 -16.08 11.97 -7.98
C ARG A 493 -14.94 11.76 -8.97
N CYS A 494 -14.99 10.71 -9.77
CA CYS A 494 -13.89 10.35 -10.68
C CYS A 494 -13.73 11.38 -11.82
N LYS A 495 -14.82 11.94 -12.34
CA LYS A 495 -14.81 13.06 -13.29
C LYS A 495 -14.10 14.29 -12.72
N LYS A 496 -14.55 14.78 -11.55
CA LYS A 496 -13.93 15.93 -10.87
C LYS A 496 -12.44 15.71 -10.55
N GLY A 497 -12.01 14.45 -10.40
CA GLY A 497 -10.60 14.09 -10.22
C GLY A 497 -9.78 14.05 -11.51
N LYS A 498 -10.30 13.44 -12.60
CA LYS A 498 -9.57 13.26 -13.88
C LYS A 498 -9.33 14.57 -14.64
N ARG A 499 -10.29 15.50 -14.58
CA ARG A 499 -10.28 16.78 -15.28
C ARG A 499 -10.74 17.85 -14.30
N THR A 500 -9.83 18.68 -13.79
CA THR A 500 -10.17 19.82 -12.92
C THR A 500 -10.49 21.09 -13.71
N ASP A 501 -10.14 21.12 -15.00
CA ASP A 501 -10.37 22.18 -15.97
C ASP A 501 -11.83 22.29 -16.45
N ILE A 502 -12.57 21.17 -16.47
CA ILE A 502 -13.99 21.11 -16.85
C ILE A 502 -14.87 20.60 -15.71
N LYS A 503 -16.05 21.23 -15.54
CA LYS A 503 -17.04 20.79 -14.55
C LYS A 503 -17.64 19.45 -15.00
N PRO A 504 -18.12 18.57 -14.09
CA PRO A 504 -18.70 17.27 -14.46
C PRO A 504 -19.92 17.29 -15.40
N HIS A 505 -20.52 18.46 -15.67
CA HIS A 505 -21.62 18.69 -16.64
C HIS A 505 -21.15 19.34 -17.96
N GLU A 506 -19.84 19.47 -18.16
CA GLU A 506 -19.22 19.96 -19.40
C GLU A 506 -18.48 18.81 -20.13
N TRP A 507 -18.75 17.56 -19.73
CA TRP A 507 -18.11 16.33 -20.24
C TRP A 507 -18.74 15.81 -21.56
N ASP A 508 -19.90 16.32 -21.92
CA ASP A 508 -20.68 16.07 -23.13
C ASP A 508 -20.88 17.38 -23.96
N LYS A 509 -20.08 18.41 -23.64
CA LYS A 509 -20.12 19.77 -24.20
C LYS A 509 -20.02 19.81 -25.73
N PHE A 510 -19.30 18.86 -26.34
CA PHE A 510 -19.10 18.78 -27.78
C PHE A 510 -20.12 17.85 -28.47
N GLY A 511 -20.93 17.11 -27.71
CA GLY A 511 -22.08 16.35 -28.19
C GLY A 511 -21.74 15.07 -28.98
N TYR A 512 -20.55 14.48 -28.81
CA TYR A 512 -20.14 13.30 -29.58
C TYR A 512 -20.99 12.04 -29.33
N PHE A 513 -21.77 11.99 -28.24
CA PHE A 513 -22.80 10.96 -28.09
C PHE A 513 -23.86 10.97 -29.19
N ALA A 514 -24.13 12.13 -29.81
CA ALA A 514 -25.06 12.27 -30.93
C ALA A 514 -24.37 12.24 -32.31
N LYS A 515 -23.03 12.21 -32.36
CA LYS A 515 -22.21 12.26 -33.59
C LYS A 515 -21.62 10.88 -33.91
N GLU A 516 -22.49 9.87 -34.06
CA GLU A 516 -22.09 8.49 -34.34
C GLU A 516 -21.24 8.38 -35.63
N GLU A 517 -21.47 9.28 -36.60
CA GLU A 517 -20.74 9.31 -37.87
C GLU A 517 -19.22 9.48 -37.68
N VAL A 518 -18.77 10.17 -36.63
CA VAL A 518 -17.33 10.35 -36.31
C VAL A 518 -16.63 9.00 -36.11
N LEU A 519 -17.34 8.04 -35.52
CA LEU A 519 -16.84 6.69 -35.22
C LEU A 519 -17.02 5.73 -36.39
N GLN A 520 -18.00 6.00 -37.26
CA GLN A 520 -18.34 5.18 -38.43
C GLN A 520 -17.58 5.60 -39.71
N ARG A 521 -16.88 6.74 -39.72
CA ARG A 521 -16.07 7.22 -40.85
C ARG A 521 -15.05 6.16 -41.30
N PRO A 522 -15.11 5.65 -42.54
CA PRO A 522 -14.15 4.67 -43.04
C PRO A 522 -12.73 5.25 -43.08
N ILE A 523 -11.73 4.38 -43.02
CA ILE A 523 -10.34 4.77 -43.27
C ILE A 523 -10.14 4.83 -44.79
N VAL A 524 -9.71 5.99 -45.29
CA VAL A 524 -9.39 6.21 -46.70
C VAL A 524 -7.88 6.11 -46.86
N TYR A 525 -7.41 5.11 -47.62
CA TYR A 525 -5.99 4.85 -47.88
C TYR A 525 -5.52 5.61 -49.13
N GLU A 526 -5.46 6.94 -49.02
CA GLU A 526 -5.04 7.85 -50.09
C GLU A 526 -3.87 8.74 -49.64
N GLY A 527 -3.09 9.20 -50.62
CA GLY A 527 -1.89 10.02 -50.41
C GLY A 527 -0.86 9.29 -49.56
N SER A 528 -0.50 9.88 -48.41
CA SER A 528 0.42 9.29 -47.44
C SER A 528 -0.25 8.37 -46.41
N THR A 529 -1.58 8.15 -46.49
CA THR A 529 -2.29 7.22 -45.60
C THR A 529 -2.19 5.80 -46.12
N VAL A 530 -1.53 4.92 -45.37
CA VAL A 530 -1.34 3.50 -45.71
C VAL A 530 -2.03 2.59 -44.68
N PRO A 531 -2.45 1.38 -45.06
CA PRO A 531 -2.92 0.39 -44.09
C PRO A 531 -1.78 -0.06 -43.16
N ILE A 532 -2.08 -0.27 -41.88
CA ILE A 532 -1.21 -1.06 -41.00
C ILE A 532 -1.11 -2.49 -41.59
N PRO A 533 0.11 -3.04 -41.81
CA PRO A 533 0.28 -4.40 -42.30
C PRO A 533 -0.48 -5.44 -41.46
N ARG A 534 -0.91 -6.55 -42.09
CA ARG A 534 -1.69 -7.61 -41.44
C ARG A 534 -1.17 -8.99 -41.85
N VAL A 535 -1.27 -9.96 -40.94
CA VAL A 535 -0.95 -11.37 -41.20
C VAL A 535 -1.76 -12.26 -40.27
N LYS A 536 -2.11 -13.49 -40.67
CA LYS A 536 -2.72 -14.46 -39.75
C LYS A 536 -1.68 -15.10 -38.84
N ALA A 537 -2.05 -15.43 -37.60
CA ALA A 537 -1.17 -16.15 -36.68
C ALA A 537 -0.67 -17.50 -37.26
N SER A 538 -1.48 -18.17 -38.08
CA SER A 538 -1.12 -19.40 -38.80
C SER A 538 -0.09 -19.22 -39.92
N GLU A 539 0.18 -18.00 -40.36
CA GLU A 539 1.12 -17.66 -41.45
C GLU A 539 2.43 -17.03 -40.93
N MET A 540 2.56 -16.87 -39.61
CA MET A 540 3.65 -16.16 -38.94
C MET A 540 4.20 -16.97 -37.77
N THR A 541 5.43 -17.47 -37.89
CA THR A 541 6.16 -18.10 -36.77
C THR A 541 6.86 -17.05 -35.90
N PRO A 542 7.22 -17.35 -34.64
CA PRO A 542 7.98 -16.42 -33.79
C PRO A 542 9.31 -15.96 -34.38
N GLU A 543 10.05 -16.85 -35.05
CA GLU A 543 11.36 -16.55 -35.65
C GLU A 543 11.19 -15.64 -36.88
N ARG A 544 10.14 -15.90 -37.68
CA ARG A 544 9.77 -15.07 -38.82
C ARG A 544 9.38 -13.67 -38.36
N PHE A 545 8.51 -13.58 -37.35
CA PHE A 545 8.10 -12.31 -36.75
C PHE A 545 9.32 -11.52 -36.22
N PHE A 546 10.19 -12.19 -35.45
CA PHE A 546 11.37 -11.54 -34.89
C PHE A 546 12.27 -10.95 -35.99
N LYS A 547 12.53 -11.70 -37.06
CA LYS A 547 13.45 -11.30 -38.15
C LYS A 547 12.86 -10.31 -39.15
N GLU A 548 11.62 -10.52 -39.59
CA GLU A 548 10.96 -9.76 -40.66
C GLU A 548 10.16 -8.56 -40.15
N VAL A 549 9.76 -8.55 -38.87
CA VAL A 549 8.90 -7.51 -38.28
C VAL A 549 9.59 -6.78 -37.14
N ALA A 550 9.94 -7.47 -36.05
CA ALA A 550 10.46 -6.83 -34.84
C ALA A 550 11.85 -6.20 -35.07
N CYS A 551 12.80 -6.94 -35.65
CA CYS A 551 14.12 -6.43 -36.01
C CYS A 551 14.11 -5.34 -37.10
N GLN A 552 13.02 -5.20 -37.86
CA GLN A 552 12.82 -4.12 -38.83
C GLN A 552 12.08 -2.92 -38.23
N ALA A 553 11.69 -2.99 -36.95
CA ALA A 553 10.84 -2.02 -36.26
C ALA A 553 9.57 -1.66 -37.05
N GLN A 554 8.89 -2.66 -37.62
CA GLN A 554 7.70 -2.49 -38.45
C GLN A 554 6.42 -2.83 -37.65
N PRO A 555 5.42 -1.93 -37.52
CA PRO A 555 4.14 -2.29 -36.91
C PRO A 555 3.33 -3.26 -37.80
N ILE A 556 2.60 -4.16 -37.16
CA ILE A 556 1.74 -5.17 -37.79
C ILE A 556 0.54 -5.52 -36.89
N ILE A 557 -0.57 -5.96 -37.49
CA ILE A 557 -1.68 -6.62 -36.79
C ILE A 557 -1.63 -8.12 -37.11
N ILE A 558 -1.56 -8.94 -36.07
CA ILE A 558 -1.61 -10.41 -36.16
C ILE A 558 -3.05 -10.84 -35.89
N GLU A 559 -3.71 -11.36 -36.92
CA GLU A 559 -5.10 -11.83 -36.88
C GLU A 559 -5.20 -13.23 -36.26
N GLU A 560 -6.33 -13.51 -35.59
CA GLU A 560 -6.64 -14.81 -34.96
C GLU A 560 -5.63 -15.24 -33.85
N CYS A 561 -4.82 -14.30 -33.36
CA CYS A 561 -3.69 -14.51 -32.46
C CYS A 561 -4.09 -14.85 -31.00
N CYS A 562 -5.25 -14.38 -30.55
CA CYS A 562 -5.76 -14.63 -29.19
C CYS A 562 -7.19 -15.22 -29.16
N SER A 563 -7.67 -15.76 -30.29
CA SER A 563 -9.04 -16.30 -30.42
C SER A 563 -9.33 -17.51 -29.51
N HIS A 564 -8.31 -18.18 -28.97
CA HIS A 564 -8.42 -19.31 -28.05
C HIS A 564 -8.41 -18.93 -26.57
N TRP A 565 -8.20 -17.65 -26.23
CA TRP A 565 -8.09 -17.22 -24.83
C TRP A 565 -9.44 -17.30 -24.11
N PRO A 566 -9.50 -17.83 -22.87
CA PRO A 566 -10.72 -17.77 -22.04
C PRO A 566 -11.28 -16.36 -21.85
N ALA A 567 -10.43 -15.33 -21.94
CA ALA A 567 -10.81 -13.92 -21.98
C ALA A 567 -11.87 -13.59 -23.06
N MET A 568 -11.87 -14.28 -24.21
CA MET A 568 -12.83 -14.04 -25.30
C MET A 568 -14.29 -14.26 -24.88
N GLU A 569 -14.55 -15.09 -23.86
CA GLU A 569 -15.87 -15.27 -23.24
C GLU A 569 -15.97 -14.53 -21.90
N ARG A 570 -14.94 -14.70 -21.05
CA ARG A 570 -14.95 -14.30 -19.63
C ARG A 570 -14.73 -12.80 -19.38
N TRP A 571 -14.36 -12.03 -20.40
CA TRP A 571 -14.12 -10.58 -20.30
C TRP A 571 -15.23 -9.70 -20.89
N SER A 572 -16.40 -10.27 -21.20
CA SER A 572 -17.59 -9.48 -21.47
C SER A 572 -17.97 -8.63 -20.24
N ILE A 573 -18.55 -7.44 -20.45
CA ILE A 573 -18.87 -6.48 -19.36
C ILE A 573 -19.75 -7.13 -18.28
N ASP A 574 -20.67 -8.02 -18.68
CA ASP A 574 -21.57 -8.72 -17.76
C ASP A 574 -20.83 -9.80 -16.96
N ALA A 575 -20.01 -10.64 -17.60
CA ALA A 575 -19.20 -11.65 -16.91
C ALA A 575 -18.18 -11.03 -15.93
N LEU A 576 -17.62 -9.88 -16.28
CA LEU A 576 -16.76 -9.11 -15.38
C LEU A 576 -17.54 -8.44 -14.23
N GLU A 577 -18.79 -8.01 -14.46
CA GLU A 577 -19.66 -7.48 -13.39
C GLU A 577 -20.18 -8.58 -12.44
N GLU A 578 -20.22 -9.84 -12.89
CA GLU A 578 -20.42 -10.98 -12.01
C GLU A 578 -19.15 -11.29 -11.20
N ARG A 579 -18.04 -11.62 -11.88
CA ARG A 579 -16.77 -12.04 -11.25
C ARG A 579 -16.19 -10.96 -10.32
N PHE A 580 -16.12 -9.71 -10.78
CA PHE A 580 -15.39 -8.64 -10.10
C PHE A 580 -16.32 -7.56 -9.51
N ARG A 581 -17.61 -7.89 -9.31
CA ARG A 581 -18.71 -6.98 -8.91
C ARG A 581 -18.38 -5.91 -7.88
N HIS A 582 -17.50 -6.21 -6.93
CA HIS A 582 -17.17 -5.34 -5.79
C HIS A 582 -15.69 -4.95 -5.72
N VAL A 583 -14.86 -5.34 -6.69
CA VAL A 583 -13.43 -5.03 -6.77
C VAL A 583 -13.23 -3.60 -7.30
N PRO A 584 -12.34 -2.77 -6.69
CA PRO A 584 -12.15 -1.36 -7.07
C PRO A 584 -11.01 -1.18 -8.09
N PHE A 585 -11.33 -1.06 -9.39
CA PHE A 585 -10.37 -0.83 -10.47
C PHE A 585 -10.01 0.64 -10.65
N LYS A 586 -8.82 0.92 -11.19
CA LYS A 586 -8.33 2.25 -11.58
C LYS A 586 -9.00 2.73 -12.87
N VAL A 587 -9.76 3.82 -12.76
CA VAL A 587 -10.55 4.42 -13.88
C VAL A 587 -10.09 5.83 -14.28
N ALA A 588 -9.12 6.38 -13.54
CA ALA A 588 -8.40 7.62 -13.87
C ALA A 588 -7.16 7.78 -12.95
N LYS A 589 -6.37 8.83 -13.20
CA LYS A 589 -5.53 9.50 -12.20
C LYS A 589 -6.12 10.90 -11.94
N ASP A 590 -5.78 11.53 -10.81
CA ASP A 590 -5.92 12.99 -10.67
C ASP A 590 -4.64 13.73 -11.07
N ASP A 591 -4.69 15.07 -11.09
CA ASP A 591 -3.57 15.95 -11.45
C ASP A 591 -2.31 15.73 -10.58
N ASN A 592 -2.48 15.21 -9.36
CA ASN A 592 -1.40 14.87 -8.43
C ASN A 592 -0.94 13.40 -8.60
N GLY A 593 -1.29 12.76 -9.73
CA GLY A 593 -0.91 11.39 -10.08
C GLY A 593 -1.66 10.28 -9.35
N LYS A 594 -2.56 10.60 -8.40
CA LYS A 594 -3.19 9.63 -7.51
C LYS A 594 -4.15 8.71 -8.27
N LYS A 595 -4.04 7.39 -8.06
CA LYS A 595 -4.92 6.38 -8.68
C LYS A 595 -6.38 6.60 -8.23
N LEU A 596 -7.27 7.03 -9.13
CA LEU A 596 -8.70 7.16 -8.88
C LEU A 596 -9.38 5.82 -9.16
N ARG A 597 -9.84 5.15 -8.10
CA ARG A 597 -10.49 3.83 -8.17
C ARG A 597 -12.03 3.89 -8.07
N MET A 598 -12.70 2.94 -8.71
CA MET A 598 -14.16 2.76 -8.70
C MET A 598 -14.50 1.26 -8.67
N LYS A 599 -15.52 0.83 -7.92
CA LYS A 599 -15.96 -0.59 -7.90
C LYS A 599 -16.58 -0.99 -9.24
N PHE A 600 -16.24 -2.17 -9.76
CA PHE A 600 -16.58 -2.58 -11.13
C PHE A 600 -18.06 -2.39 -11.49
N LYS A 601 -19.01 -2.76 -10.62
CA LYS A 601 -20.44 -2.55 -10.88
C LYS A 601 -20.88 -1.11 -11.13
N TYR A 602 -20.15 -0.11 -10.63
CA TYR A 602 -20.42 1.30 -10.95
C TYR A 602 -19.79 1.69 -12.28
N PHE A 603 -18.67 1.06 -12.65
CA PHE A 603 -18.03 1.27 -13.94
C PHE A 603 -18.82 0.60 -15.08
N ALA A 604 -19.34 -0.61 -14.88
CA ALA A 604 -20.21 -1.28 -15.84
C ALA A 604 -21.55 -0.53 -16.04
N ASP A 605 -22.21 -0.11 -14.96
CA ASP A 605 -23.38 0.78 -15.00
C ASP A 605 -23.07 2.12 -15.68
N TYR A 606 -21.85 2.66 -15.50
CA TYR A 606 -21.39 3.83 -16.24
C TYR A 606 -21.19 3.56 -17.75
N VAL A 607 -20.50 2.48 -18.14
CA VAL A 607 -20.26 2.08 -19.54
C VAL A 607 -21.59 2.03 -20.31
N ARG A 608 -22.58 1.32 -19.77
CA ARG A 608 -23.90 1.12 -20.42
C ARG A 608 -24.74 2.40 -20.60
N HIS A 609 -24.46 3.47 -19.85
CA HIS A 609 -25.33 4.66 -19.77
C HIS A 609 -24.68 5.99 -20.16
N GLN A 610 -23.34 6.06 -20.21
CA GLN A 610 -22.60 7.33 -20.35
C GLN A 610 -22.76 8.01 -21.71
N ARG A 611 -22.71 9.35 -21.70
CA ARG A 611 -22.85 10.23 -22.89
C ARG A 611 -21.67 11.16 -23.09
N ASP A 612 -20.53 10.83 -22.46
CA ASP A 612 -19.37 11.71 -22.38
C ASP A 612 -18.62 11.74 -23.72
N ASP A 613 -18.06 12.89 -24.09
CA ASP A 613 -17.23 13.08 -25.28
C ASP A 613 -15.93 12.26 -25.17
N ASN A 614 -15.23 12.38 -24.02
CA ASN A 614 -14.10 11.52 -23.63
C ASN A 614 -14.40 10.81 -22.30
N PRO A 615 -14.93 9.57 -22.33
CA PRO A 615 -15.30 8.83 -21.13
C PRO A 615 -14.15 8.57 -20.12
N LEU A 616 -14.53 8.13 -18.92
CA LEU A 616 -13.61 7.48 -17.98
C LEU A 616 -13.15 6.15 -18.58
N TYR A 617 -11.86 5.86 -18.49
CA TYR A 617 -11.21 4.71 -19.12
C TYR A 617 -10.58 3.87 -18.01
N LEU A 618 -11.07 2.65 -17.80
CA LEU A 618 -10.44 1.69 -16.88
C LEU A 618 -9.10 1.29 -17.49
N PHE A 619 -8.03 1.49 -16.73
CA PHE A 619 -6.65 1.29 -17.19
C PHE A 619 -5.83 0.79 -15.98
N GLU A 620 -6.07 -0.45 -15.59
CA GLU A 620 -5.50 -1.04 -14.38
C GLU A 620 -4.02 -1.39 -14.58
N THR A 621 -3.20 -1.16 -13.55
CA THR A 621 -1.77 -1.52 -13.53
C THR A 621 -1.47 -2.68 -12.59
N ASP A 622 -2.27 -2.82 -11.53
CA ASP A 622 -1.87 -3.55 -10.34
C ASP A 622 -2.35 -5.02 -10.45
N MET A 623 -2.12 -5.68 -11.59
CA MET A 623 -2.70 -7.00 -11.92
C MET A 623 -2.04 -8.16 -11.18
N ASP A 624 -0.70 -8.19 -11.16
CA ASP A 624 0.07 -9.28 -10.56
C ASP A 624 -0.01 -9.26 -9.02
N ASP A 625 0.00 -8.07 -8.41
CA ASP A 625 0.08 -7.89 -6.96
C ASP A 625 -1.28 -7.94 -6.25
N ASN A 626 -2.36 -7.54 -6.94
CA ASN A 626 -3.67 -7.43 -6.33
C ASN A 626 -4.43 -8.75 -6.43
N ALA A 627 -4.48 -9.52 -5.34
CA ALA A 627 -5.16 -10.81 -5.26
C ALA A 627 -6.63 -10.82 -5.73
N HIS A 628 -7.33 -9.68 -5.75
CA HIS A 628 -8.70 -9.58 -6.27
C HIS A 628 -8.79 -9.31 -7.78
N ILE A 629 -7.68 -8.98 -8.44
CA ILE A 629 -7.56 -8.68 -9.88
C ILE A 629 -6.72 -9.74 -10.60
N ARG A 630 -5.75 -10.35 -9.89
CA ARG A 630 -4.90 -11.44 -10.37
C ARG A 630 -5.63 -12.57 -11.10
N PRO A 631 -6.89 -12.96 -10.79
CA PRO A 631 -7.64 -13.93 -11.59
C PRO A 631 -7.98 -13.53 -13.03
N LEU A 632 -7.60 -12.32 -13.49
CA LEU A 632 -7.55 -11.97 -14.91
C LEU A 632 -6.33 -12.59 -15.63
N MET A 633 -5.25 -12.89 -14.90
CA MET A 633 -4.06 -13.55 -15.46
C MET A 633 -4.33 -15.00 -15.87
N ASP A 634 -5.37 -15.64 -15.31
CA ASP A 634 -5.80 -16.99 -15.66
C ASP A 634 -6.67 -17.05 -16.94
N ASP A 635 -6.94 -15.89 -17.56
CA ASP A 635 -7.81 -15.77 -18.74
C ASP A 635 -7.04 -15.54 -20.06
N TYR A 636 -5.73 -15.28 -20.01
CA TYR A 636 -4.89 -15.02 -21.19
C TYR A 636 -3.42 -15.38 -20.96
N GLU A 637 -2.64 -15.48 -22.04
CA GLU A 637 -1.19 -15.70 -22.00
C GLU A 637 -0.43 -14.61 -22.77
N VAL A 638 0.89 -14.51 -22.62
CA VAL A 638 1.70 -13.62 -23.49
C VAL A 638 1.81 -14.27 -24.87
N PRO A 639 1.44 -13.60 -25.98
CA PRO A 639 1.52 -14.20 -27.31
C PRO A 639 2.93 -14.66 -27.66
N GLN A 640 3.06 -15.82 -28.34
CA GLN A 640 4.32 -16.49 -28.71
C GLN A 640 5.37 -15.60 -29.43
N TYR A 641 4.95 -14.46 -29.97
CA TYR A 641 5.78 -13.47 -30.64
C TYR A 641 6.60 -12.59 -29.68
N PHE A 642 6.25 -12.59 -28.39
CA PHE A 642 6.88 -11.77 -27.35
C PHE A 642 7.45 -12.60 -26.18
N PRO A 643 8.28 -13.64 -26.42
CA PRO A 643 8.81 -14.55 -25.38
C PRO A 643 9.97 -13.92 -24.58
N HIS A 644 10.16 -12.61 -24.68
CA HIS A 644 11.30 -11.89 -24.15
C HIS A 644 10.82 -10.62 -23.46
N ASP A 645 11.16 -10.49 -22.18
CA ASP A 645 10.88 -9.28 -21.42
C ASP A 645 12.06 -8.93 -20.51
N TRP A 646 13.13 -8.41 -21.13
CA TRP A 646 14.42 -8.16 -20.50
C TRP A 646 14.39 -7.10 -19.39
N PHE A 647 13.26 -6.40 -19.22
CA PHE A 647 13.00 -5.52 -18.08
C PHE A 647 12.65 -6.29 -16.79
N SER A 648 12.38 -7.59 -16.86
CA SER A 648 12.27 -8.49 -15.70
C SER A 648 13.57 -8.56 -14.86
N LEU A 649 14.72 -8.25 -15.49
CA LEU A 649 16.02 -8.09 -14.81
C LEU A 649 16.10 -6.82 -13.95
N VAL A 650 15.02 -6.04 -13.83
CA VAL A 650 14.79 -5.06 -12.77
C VAL A 650 13.83 -5.67 -11.76
N ASN A 651 14.20 -5.64 -10.47
CA ASN A 651 13.39 -6.14 -9.36
C ASN A 651 11.94 -5.64 -9.45
N THR A 652 10.96 -6.52 -9.20
CA THR A 652 9.53 -6.26 -9.40
C THR A 652 9.05 -4.93 -8.83
N ASP A 653 9.40 -4.63 -7.57
CA ASP A 653 9.00 -3.40 -6.86
C ASP A 653 9.59 -2.10 -7.44
N ALA A 654 10.73 -2.21 -8.14
CA ALA A 654 11.45 -1.09 -8.75
C ALA A 654 11.15 -0.92 -10.25
N ARG A 655 10.60 -1.96 -10.89
CA ARG A 655 10.30 -1.98 -12.33
C ARG A 655 9.16 -0.99 -12.64
N PRO A 656 9.24 -0.20 -13.73
CA PRO A 656 8.11 0.57 -14.21
C PRO A 656 6.91 -0.33 -14.53
N PRO A 657 5.65 0.09 -14.26
CA PRO A 657 4.46 -0.65 -14.68
C PRO A 657 4.50 -0.90 -16.19
N PHE A 658 4.33 -2.16 -16.58
CA PHE A 658 4.59 -2.66 -17.93
C PHE A 658 3.41 -3.40 -18.55
N ARG A 659 2.31 -3.55 -17.80
CA ARG A 659 1.16 -4.40 -18.12
C ARG A 659 -0.11 -3.67 -17.70
N TRP A 660 -1.12 -3.69 -18.58
CA TRP A 660 -2.39 -3.02 -18.32
C TRP A 660 -3.59 -3.82 -18.81
N PHE A 661 -4.64 -3.84 -17.98
CA PHE A 661 -5.97 -4.29 -18.36
C PHE A 661 -6.90 -3.08 -18.55
N CYS A 662 -7.56 -3.05 -19.69
CA CYS A 662 -8.12 -1.84 -20.27
C CYS A 662 -9.59 -2.06 -20.65
N ILE A 663 -10.51 -1.29 -20.05
CA ILE A 663 -11.91 -1.23 -20.47
C ILE A 663 -12.27 0.21 -20.81
N GLY A 664 -12.39 0.49 -22.11
CA GLY A 664 -12.68 1.81 -22.64
C GLY A 664 -14.06 1.86 -23.28
N PRO A 665 -15.00 2.67 -22.76
CA PRO A 665 -16.28 2.88 -23.41
C PRO A 665 -16.13 3.51 -24.80
N LYS A 666 -17.12 3.33 -25.68
CA LYS A 666 -17.26 3.98 -26.98
C LYS A 666 -16.95 5.49 -26.86
N ARG A 667 -16.07 5.99 -27.75
CA ARG A 667 -15.43 7.35 -27.77
C ARG A 667 -14.19 7.56 -26.89
N SER A 668 -13.90 6.70 -25.93
CA SER A 668 -12.65 6.81 -25.15
C SER A 668 -11.42 6.41 -25.96
N GLY A 669 -10.22 6.78 -25.52
CA GLY A 669 -8.99 6.43 -26.23
C GLY A 669 -7.72 6.94 -25.57
N THR A 670 -6.66 7.06 -26.37
CA THR A 670 -5.36 7.58 -25.95
C THR A 670 -4.79 8.45 -27.08
N THR A 671 -4.36 9.68 -26.74
CA THR A 671 -3.85 10.66 -27.69
C THR A 671 -2.47 10.25 -28.22
N VAL A 672 -2.04 10.82 -29.36
CA VAL A 672 -0.78 10.38 -30.01
C VAL A 672 0.42 10.55 -29.08
N HIS A 673 1.14 9.47 -28.80
CA HIS A 673 2.28 9.43 -27.89
C HIS A 673 3.31 8.38 -28.34
N THR A 674 4.43 8.30 -27.63
CA THR A 674 5.39 7.19 -27.71
C THR A 674 5.44 6.49 -26.36
N ASP A 675 5.79 5.20 -26.38
CA ASP A 675 5.92 4.42 -25.16
C ASP A 675 7.11 4.86 -24.28
N PRO A 676 6.97 4.78 -22.95
CA PRO A 676 8.01 5.20 -22.02
C PRO A 676 9.29 4.36 -22.19
N LEU A 677 10.43 5.03 -22.01
CA LEU A 677 11.77 4.45 -22.13
C LEU A 677 12.08 3.80 -23.49
N GLY A 678 11.25 4.00 -24.52
CA GLY A 678 11.43 3.40 -25.85
C GLY A 678 11.18 1.89 -25.90
N THR A 679 10.41 1.36 -24.94
CA THR A 679 9.88 -0.01 -25.01
C THR A 679 9.03 -0.20 -26.26
N ALA A 680 9.04 -1.41 -26.82
CA ALA A 680 8.00 -1.83 -27.75
C ALA A 680 6.81 -2.38 -26.95
N ALA A 681 5.62 -2.39 -27.57
CA ALA A 681 4.40 -2.83 -26.93
C ALA A 681 3.59 -3.79 -27.83
N TRP A 682 2.76 -4.60 -27.19
CA TRP A 682 1.68 -5.33 -27.86
C TRP A 682 0.35 -5.06 -27.17
N ASN A 683 -0.74 -5.04 -27.94
CA ASN A 683 -2.10 -4.79 -27.46
C ASN A 683 -3.04 -5.83 -28.06
N ALA A 684 -3.77 -6.57 -27.23
CA ALA A 684 -4.70 -7.63 -27.62
C ALA A 684 -6.14 -7.20 -27.31
N VAL A 685 -7.02 -7.22 -28.30
CA VAL A 685 -8.45 -6.88 -28.15
C VAL A 685 -9.26 -8.16 -28.02
N THR A 686 -10.11 -8.23 -27.00
CA THR A 686 -11.01 -9.37 -26.75
C THR A 686 -12.46 -9.05 -27.05
N HIS A 687 -12.85 -7.78 -26.88
CA HIS A 687 -14.19 -7.26 -27.14
C HIS A 687 -14.08 -5.84 -27.69
N GLY A 688 -15.00 -5.44 -28.57
CA GLY A 688 -15.05 -4.11 -29.18
C GLY A 688 -14.02 -3.89 -30.30
N LEU A 689 -13.89 -2.65 -30.74
CA LEU A 689 -13.18 -2.26 -31.96
C LEU A 689 -12.30 -1.03 -31.72
N LYS A 690 -10.99 -1.12 -32.01
CA LYS A 690 -10.04 0.00 -31.92
C LYS A 690 -9.68 0.53 -33.30
N ARG A 691 -9.71 1.86 -33.48
CA ARG A 691 -9.00 2.56 -34.57
C ARG A 691 -7.62 2.97 -34.09
N TRP A 692 -6.61 2.62 -34.87
CA TRP A 692 -5.21 2.97 -34.63
C TRP A 692 -4.70 3.93 -35.69
N VAL A 693 -3.81 4.82 -35.25
CA VAL A 693 -2.95 5.64 -36.12
C VAL A 693 -1.52 5.53 -35.63
N LEU A 694 -0.57 5.29 -36.54
CA LEU A 694 0.86 5.22 -36.24
C LEU A 694 1.69 6.05 -37.24
N MET A 695 2.77 6.66 -36.77
CA MET A 695 3.74 7.47 -37.53
C MET A 695 5.16 7.13 -37.09
N GLU A 696 6.12 7.24 -38.02
CA GLU A 696 7.48 6.71 -37.84
C GLU A 696 8.30 7.47 -36.77
N PRO A 697 9.21 6.82 -36.01
CA PRO A 697 9.92 7.41 -34.87
C PRO A 697 10.70 8.71 -35.15
N HIS A 698 11.13 8.91 -36.39
CA HIS A 698 11.89 10.09 -36.80
C HIS A 698 11.02 11.36 -36.93
N GLU A 699 9.70 11.23 -36.89
CA GLU A 699 8.78 12.34 -37.06
C GLU A 699 8.70 13.25 -35.84
N THR A 700 8.51 14.55 -36.09
CA THR A 700 8.58 15.54 -35.01
C THR A 700 7.29 15.56 -34.18
N LYS A 701 7.44 15.66 -32.85
CA LYS A 701 6.35 15.86 -31.88
C LYS A 701 5.38 17.00 -32.26
N LYS A 702 5.85 18.01 -33.03
CA LYS A 702 5.03 19.10 -33.56
C LYS A 702 4.05 18.62 -34.63
N ARG A 703 4.54 17.92 -35.67
CA ARG A 703 3.71 17.37 -36.76
C ARG A 703 2.70 16.36 -36.24
N VAL A 704 3.17 15.33 -35.53
CA VAL A 704 2.36 14.16 -35.13
C VAL A 704 1.33 14.43 -34.03
N LYS A 705 1.48 15.50 -33.24
CA LYS A 705 0.44 15.96 -32.29
C LYS A 705 -0.41 17.11 -32.81
N GLY A 706 -0.03 17.76 -33.91
CA GLY A 706 -0.82 18.78 -34.61
C GLY A 706 -1.33 19.95 -33.76
N LYS A 707 -0.68 20.28 -32.63
CA LYS A 707 -1.20 21.29 -31.66
C LYS A 707 -1.35 22.71 -32.24
N GLU A 708 -0.70 23.01 -33.37
CA GLU A 708 -0.90 24.28 -34.10
C GLU A 708 -2.20 24.31 -34.94
N PHE A 709 -2.82 23.16 -35.18
CA PHE A 709 -4.11 23.03 -35.86
C PHE A 709 -5.29 23.02 -34.89
N LEU A 710 -5.05 23.15 -33.57
CA LEU A 710 -6.09 23.22 -32.55
C LEU A 710 -6.68 24.64 -32.50
N GLN A 711 -7.97 24.77 -32.78
CA GLN A 711 -8.67 26.05 -32.88
C GLN A 711 -9.25 26.49 -31.54
N LYS A 712 -9.63 27.78 -31.44
CA LYS A 712 -10.14 28.36 -30.20
C LYS A 712 -11.48 27.75 -29.79
N GLY A 713 -11.45 26.90 -28.76
CA GLY A 713 -12.63 26.24 -28.19
C GLY A 713 -12.66 24.71 -28.37
N GLU A 714 -11.70 24.17 -29.13
CA GLU A 714 -11.45 22.73 -29.30
C GLU A 714 -10.66 22.14 -28.11
N ASP A 715 -10.53 20.81 -28.08
CA ASP A 715 -9.82 20.00 -27.08
C ASP A 715 -8.93 18.97 -27.81
N ASP A 716 -7.86 18.43 -27.22
CA ASP A 716 -6.92 17.51 -27.91
C ASP A 716 -7.01 16.03 -27.48
N GLU A 717 -8.09 15.68 -26.79
CA GLU A 717 -8.51 14.31 -26.43
C GLU A 717 -8.67 13.37 -27.64
N ALA A 718 -8.65 12.06 -27.41
CA ALA A 718 -8.51 11.05 -28.48
C ALA A 718 -9.56 11.17 -29.61
N ILE A 719 -10.85 11.31 -29.29
CA ILE A 719 -11.90 11.47 -30.33
C ILE A 719 -11.73 12.77 -31.14
N MET A 720 -11.31 13.86 -30.49
CA MET A 720 -11.04 15.15 -31.13
C MET A 720 -9.88 15.03 -32.11
N TYR A 721 -8.84 14.32 -31.70
CA TYR A 721 -7.67 14.06 -32.52
C TYR A 721 -8.05 13.34 -33.82
N PHE A 722 -8.86 12.28 -33.75
CA PHE A 722 -9.31 11.57 -34.95
C PHE A 722 -10.38 12.33 -35.76
N ASP A 723 -11.24 13.13 -35.12
CA ASP A 723 -12.30 13.89 -35.80
C ASP A 723 -11.77 15.04 -36.66
N TYR A 724 -10.83 15.84 -36.13
CA TYR A 724 -10.35 17.05 -36.81
C TYR A 724 -8.84 17.31 -36.79
N ILE A 725 -8.08 16.90 -35.78
CA ILE A 725 -6.62 17.17 -35.76
C ILE A 725 -5.90 16.33 -36.81
N LEU A 726 -6.18 15.03 -36.90
CA LEU A 726 -5.60 14.09 -37.87
C LEU A 726 -5.93 14.46 -39.33
N PRO A 727 -7.18 14.81 -39.70
CA PRO A 727 -7.46 15.39 -41.03
C PRO A 727 -6.66 16.65 -41.35
N ARG A 728 -6.49 17.58 -40.39
CA ARG A 728 -5.69 18.80 -40.59
C ARG A 728 -4.19 18.49 -40.73
N ILE A 729 -3.67 17.52 -39.97
CA ILE A 729 -2.30 16.98 -40.12
C ILE A 729 -2.11 16.43 -41.54
N LYS A 730 -3.03 15.59 -42.04
CA LYS A 730 -2.96 15.03 -43.41
C LYS A 730 -2.98 16.10 -44.49
N GLN A 731 -3.79 17.15 -44.32
CA GLN A 731 -3.89 18.26 -45.27
C GLN A 731 -2.62 19.14 -45.26
N ALA A 732 -2.03 19.39 -44.09
CA ALA A 732 -0.84 20.24 -43.96
C ALA A 732 0.48 19.52 -44.25
N TYR A 733 0.51 18.19 -44.08
CA TYR A 733 1.67 17.33 -44.25
C TYR A 733 1.33 16.13 -45.17
N PRO A 734 1.08 16.35 -46.47
CA PRO A 734 0.77 15.28 -47.43
C PRO A 734 1.95 14.32 -47.71
N ASP A 735 3.13 14.64 -47.18
CA ASP A 735 4.35 13.83 -47.18
C ASP A 735 4.51 12.95 -45.92
N LEU A 736 3.83 13.30 -44.82
CA LEU A 736 3.88 12.55 -43.56
C LEU A 736 3.18 11.20 -43.73
N LYS A 737 3.96 10.11 -43.72
CA LYS A 737 3.45 8.75 -43.84
C LYS A 737 2.69 8.33 -42.58
N ILE A 738 1.42 7.97 -42.73
CA ILE A 738 0.50 7.65 -41.64
C ILE A 738 -0.06 6.26 -41.87
N TYR A 739 0.18 5.34 -40.93
CA TYR A 739 -0.37 4.00 -40.93
C TYR A 739 -1.67 4.02 -40.13
N GLU A 740 -2.81 3.75 -40.76
CA GLU A 740 -4.09 3.59 -40.07
C GLU A 740 -4.64 2.17 -40.22
N GLY A 741 -5.45 1.74 -39.25
CA GLY A 741 -6.12 0.45 -39.32
C GLY A 741 -7.13 0.26 -38.20
N LEU A 742 -7.94 -0.79 -38.34
CA LEU A 742 -8.87 -1.26 -37.32
C LEU A 742 -8.33 -2.57 -36.71
N GLN A 743 -8.41 -2.68 -35.39
CA GLN A 743 -8.11 -3.88 -34.63
C GLN A 743 -9.41 -4.42 -34.01
N LYS A 744 -9.73 -5.68 -34.33
CA LYS A 744 -10.96 -6.39 -33.93
C LYS A 744 -10.71 -7.36 -32.76
N PRO A 745 -11.76 -7.99 -32.19
CA PRO A 745 -11.60 -9.09 -31.24
C PRO A 745 -10.77 -10.25 -31.82
N GLY A 746 -9.88 -10.82 -31.00
CA GLY A 746 -8.97 -11.90 -31.40
C GLY A 746 -7.70 -11.44 -32.13
N GLU A 747 -7.55 -10.14 -32.39
CA GLU A 747 -6.39 -9.57 -33.10
C GLU A 747 -5.40 -8.92 -32.11
N VAL A 748 -4.10 -9.08 -32.35
CA VAL A 748 -3.01 -8.46 -31.58
C VAL A 748 -2.23 -7.49 -32.48
N ILE A 749 -2.12 -6.23 -32.08
CA ILE A 749 -1.23 -5.26 -32.74
C ILE A 749 0.13 -5.21 -32.03
N PHE A 750 1.20 -5.16 -32.84
CA PHE A 750 2.56 -4.87 -32.41
C PHE A 750 2.91 -3.41 -32.72
N VAL A 751 3.42 -2.70 -31.70
CA VAL A 751 3.88 -1.32 -31.75
C VAL A 751 5.39 -1.32 -31.44
N PRO A 752 6.28 -1.08 -32.42
CA PRO A 752 7.72 -1.07 -32.18
C PRO A 752 8.15 0.16 -31.36
N GLY A 753 9.33 0.07 -30.74
CA GLY A 753 9.86 1.15 -29.88
C GLY A 753 9.95 2.51 -30.59
N ASP A 754 9.61 3.57 -29.84
CA ASP A 754 9.55 4.97 -30.29
C ASP A 754 8.55 5.30 -31.43
N TRP A 755 7.67 4.38 -31.86
CA TRP A 755 6.62 4.72 -32.80
C TRP A 755 5.55 5.63 -32.20
N TRP A 756 5.27 6.75 -32.86
CA TRP A 756 4.20 7.67 -32.48
C TRP A 756 2.86 7.02 -32.79
N HIS A 757 2.03 6.76 -31.77
CA HIS A 757 0.76 6.07 -31.96
C HIS A 757 -0.38 6.67 -31.13
N GLY A 758 -1.60 6.62 -31.68
CA GLY A 758 -2.84 7.07 -31.04
C GLY A 758 -3.98 6.08 -31.28
N VAL A 759 -4.94 6.01 -30.35
CA VAL A 759 -5.97 4.96 -30.30
C VAL A 759 -7.34 5.55 -29.97
N LEU A 760 -8.37 5.13 -30.69
CA LEU A 760 -9.78 5.45 -30.40
C LEU A 760 -10.62 4.17 -30.31
N ASN A 761 -11.37 4.01 -29.23
CA ASN A 761 -12.33 2.91 -29.05
C ASN A 761 -13.64 3.29 -29.78
N LEU A 762 -13.92 2.62 -30.90
CA LEU A 762 -15.13 2.84 -31.72
C LEU A 762 -16.37 2.17 -31.10
N GLU A 763 -16.14 1.20 -30.22
CA GLU A 763 -17.13 0.43 -29.46
C GLU A 763 -16.68 0.32 -28.00
N ASP A 764 -17.54 -0.21 -27.11
CA ASP A 764 -17.13 -0.55 -25.74
C ASP A 764 -16.10 -1.69 -25.79
N THR A 765 -14.85 -1.37 -25.46
CA THR A 765 -13.68 -2.18 -25.82
C THR A 765 -12.99 -2.74 -24.58
N VAL A 766 -12.71 -4.05 -24.58
CA VAL A 766 -11.95 -4.75 -23.53
C VAL A 766 -10.67 -5.34 -24.11
N ALA A 767 -9.52 -4.95 -23.56
CA ALA A 767 -8.20 -5.28 -24.06
C ALA A 767 -7.17 -5.46 -22.93
N VAL A 768 -6.09 -6.18 -23.24
CA VAL A 768 -4.88 -6.27 -22.40
C VAL A 768 -3.67 -5.86 -23.24
N THR A 769 -2.70 -5.19 -22.63
CA THR A 769 -1.54 -4.66 -23.34
C THR A 769 -0.30 -4.67 -22.45
N GLN A 770 0.86 -4.96 -23.05
CA GLN A 770 2.13 -5.03 -22.32
C GLN A 770 3.25 -4.38 -23.12
N ASN A 771 4.13 -3.70 -22.41
CA ASN A 771 5.37 -3.13 -22.91
C ASN A 771 6.52 -4.06 -22.50
N TYR A 772 7.38 -4.41 -23.46
CA TYR A 772 8.47 -5.36 -23.24
C TYR A 772 9.81 -4.78 -23.71
N CYS A 773 10.89 -5.30 -23.14
CA CYS A 773 12.23 -5.15 -23.70
C CYS A 773 12.72 -6.48 -24.27
N GLY A 774 13.35 -6.46 -25.44
CA GLY A 774 13.78 -7.67 -26.13
C GLY A 774 15.01 -7.46 -27.02
N PRO A 775 15.51 -8.53 -27.67
CA PRO A 775 16.69 -8.47 -28.53
C PRO A 775 16.54 -7.50 -29.72
N ASP A 776 15.30 -7.25 -30.15
CA ASP A 776 14.87 -6.28 -31.14
C ASP A 776 15.08 -4.82 -30.69
N ASN A 777 14.81 -4.48 -29.43
CA ASN A 777 14.68 -3.09 -28.97
C ASN A 777 15.67 -2.64 -27.88
N PHE A 778 16.45 -3.56 -27.30
CA PHE A 778 17.32 -3.29 -26.13
C PHE A 778 18.28 -2.10 -26.30
N ASP A 779 18.88 -1.89 -27.47
CA ASP A 779 19.80 -0.78 -27.73
C ASP A 779 19.14 0.60 -27.48
N LEU A 780 17.85 0.72 -27.83
CA LEU A 780 17.03 1.92 -27.60
C LEU A 780 16.62 2.01 -26.13
N VAL A 781 16.08 0.92 -25.57
CA VAL A 781 15.59 0.87 -24.18
C VAL A 781 16.70 1.16 -23.17
N TRP A 782 17.88 0.54 -23.33
CA TRP A 782 19.06 0.85 -22.52
C TRP A 782 19.47 2.31 -22.67
N THR A 783 19.48 2.83 -23.91
CA THR A 783 19.91 4.20 -24.20
C THR A 783 19.04 5.26 -23.54
N LYS A 784 17.72 5.04 -23.47
CA LYS A 784 16.79 5.92 -22.76
C LYS A 784 16.81 5.71 -21.26
N THR A 785 16.73 4.46 -20.79
CA THR A 785 16.64 4.15 -19.35
C THR A 785 17.83 4.73 -18.57
N ARG A 786 19.06 4.65 -19.09
CA ARG A 786 20.25 5.25 -18.44
C ARG A 786 20.25 6.77 -18.37
N ARG A 787 19.45 7.46 -19.20
CA ARG A 787 19.32 8.94 -19.22
C ARG A 787 18.09 9.44 -18.46
N GLU A 788 16.96 8.74 -18.58
CA GLU A 788 15.66 9.13 -18.02
C GLU A 788 15.40 8.57 -16.61
N ARG A 789 16.01 7.43 -16.26
CA ARG A 789 15.80 6.68 -15.00
C ARG A 789 17.11 6.12 -14.46
N GLU A 790 18.06 7.02 -14.17
CA GLU A 790 19.46 6.67 -13.86
C GLU A 790 19.65 5.59 -12.79
N LYS A 791 18.79 5.57 -11.76
CA LYS A 791 18.83 4.58 -10.67
C LYS A 791 18.38 3.20 -11.12
N ILE A 792 17.24 3.12 -11.81
CA ILE A 792 16.71 1.88 -12.40
C ILE A 792 17.73 1.32 -13.39
N ALA A 793 18.36 2.17 -14.21
CA ALA A 793 19.43 1.76 -15.11
C ALA A 793 20.66 1.20 -14.38
N TRP A 794 21.01 1.75 -13.22
CA TRP A 794 22.11 1.22 -12.40
C TRP A 794 21.76 -0.15 -11.81
N LEU A 795 20.57 -0.30 -11.21
CA LEU A 795 20.07 -1.58 -10.71
C LEU A 795 20.03 -2.65 -11.82
N TRP A 796 19.47 -2.29 -12.98
CA TRP A 796 19.41 -3.16 -14.17
C TRP A 796 20.81 -3.56 -14.63
N LEU A 797 21.78 -2.64 -14.68
CA LEU A 797 23.17 -2.93 -15.05
C LEU A 797 23.86 -3.86 -14.04
N ARG A 798 23.55 -3.72 -12.74
CA ARG A 798 24.10 -4.55 -11.66
C ARG A 798 23.56 -5.99 -11.75
N ASN A 799 22.26 -6.15 -11.94
CA ASN A 799 21.62 -7.43 -12.20
C ASN A 799 22.11 -8.07 -13.52
N MET A 800 22.19 -7.30 -14.61
CA MET A 800 22.76 -7.76 -15.88
C MET A 800 24.21 -8.25 -15.69
N ARG A 801 25.07 -7.48 -15.01
CA ARG A 801 26.48 -7.84 -14.77
C ARG A 801 26.64 -9.19 -14.10
N ARG A 802 25.76 -9.49 -13.14
CA ARG A 802 25.83 -10.68 -12.30
C ARG A 802 25.24 -11.93 -12.97
N TYR A 803 24.29 -11.74 -13.89
CA TYR A 803 23.41 -12.84 -14.32
C TYR A 803 23.08 -12.91 -15.82
N SER A 804 23.53 -11.98 -16.66
CA SER A 804 23.04 -11.88 -18.05
C SER A 804 24.11 -11.47 -19.07
N PRO A 805 24.18 -12.10 -20.25
CA PRO A 805 25.10 -11.69 -21.31
C PRO A 805 24.84 -10.26 -21.83
N LEU A 806 23.65 -9.71 -21.56
CA LEU A 806 23.28 -8.32 -21.89
C LEU A 806 24.25 -7.27 -21.34
N TYR A 807 24.94 -7.56 -20.24
CA TYR A 807 25.89 -6.63 -19.62
C TYR A 807 26.96 -6.13 -20.60
N GLN A 808 27.50 -7.03 -21.44
CA GLN A 808 28.53 -6.64 -22.41
C GLN A 808 27.97 -5.64 -23.42
N ARG A 809 26.72 -5.82 -23.87
CA ARG A 809 26.07 -4.86 -24.77
C ARG A 809 25.78 -3.52 -24.09
N ALA A 810 25.32 -3.52 -22.84
CA ALA A 810 25.13 -2.29 -22.08
C ALA A 810 26.44 -1.49 -21.92
N MET A 811 27.56 -2.19 -21.68
CA MET A 811 28.90 -1.58 -21.57
C MET A 811 29.47 -1.14 -22.92
N GLU A 812 29.26 -1.90 -24.00
CA GLU A 812 29.54 -1.46 -25.38
C GLU A 812 28.83 -0.14 -25.68
N LEU A 813 27.54 -0.04 -25.35
CA LEU A 813 26.73 1.15 -25.56
C LEU A 813 27.24 2.34 -24.76
N ASN A 814 27.55 2.16 -23.47
CA ASN A 814 28.17 3.20 -22.64
C ASN A 814 29.50 3.69 -23.20
N LYS A 815 30.35 2.78 -23.66
CA LYS A 815 31.64 3.12 -24.31
C LYS A 815 31.44 3.82 -25.66
N ARG A 816 30.39 3.46 -26.42
CA ARG A 816 30.10 3.98 -27.78
C ARG A 816 29.71 5.46 -27.78
N ASP A 817 28.93 5.92 -26.80
CA ASP A 817 28.58 7.35 -26.65
C ASP A 817 29.25 8.04 -25.46
N ASN A 818 30.32 7.45 -24.90
CA ASN A 818 31.10 7.96 -23.77
C ASN A 818 30.23 8.33 -22.54
N PHE A 819 29.16 7.56 -22.32
CA PHE A 819 28.16 7.81 -21.29
C PHE A 819 28.63 7.28 -19.93
N LYS A 820 28.82 8.19 -18.97
CA LYS A 820 29.11 7.85 -17.57
C LYS A 820 27.83 7.53 -16.80
N MET A 821 27.75 6.30 -16.29
CA MET A 821 26.71 5.87 -15.37
C MET A 821 26.74 6.68 -14.07
N ARG A 822 25.60 6.77 -13.39
CA ARG A 822 25.44 7.57 -12.15
C ARG A 822 26.52 7.31 -11.08
N HIS A 823 26.97 6.07 -10.93
CA HIS A 823 28.00 5.68 -9.95
C HIS A 823 29.45 6.01 -10.37
N GLU A 824 29.67 6.40 -11.64
CA GLU A 824 30.97 6.78 -12.21
C GLU A 824 31.20 8.31 -12.17
N ARG A 825 30.23 9.06 -11.64
CA ARG A 825 30.24 10.52 -11.55
C ARG A 825 30.39 11.00 -10.10
N PRO A 826 31.00 12.18 -9.87
CA PRO A 826 31.01 12.84 -8.56
C PRO A 826 29.64 12.93 -7.89
N ALA A 827 29.62 12.81 -6.56
CA ALA A 827 28.40 12.89 -5.77
C ALA A 827 27.71 14.25 -5.97
N GLY A 828 26.47 14.22 -6.49
CA GLY A 828 25.68 15.41 -6.82
C GLY A 828 25.62 15.74 -8.32
N GLU A 829 26.47 15.14 -9.17
CA GLU A 829 26.48 15.39 -10.62
C GLU A 829 25.25 14.77 -11.32
N ARG A 830 24.36 15.62 -11.83
CA ARG A 830 23.15 15.24 -12.59
C ARG A 830 23.36 15.49 -14.08
N LEU A 831 22.72 14.70 -14.93
CA LEU A 831 22.67 14.97 -16.38
C LEU A 831 21.96 16.30 -16.66
N SER A 832 22.49 17.08 -17.61
CA SER A 832 21.86 18.30 -18.13
C SER A 832 20.47 18.04 -18.74
N ASP A 833 20.31 16.87 -19.31
CA ASP A 833 19.17 16.49 -20.16
C ASP A 833 18.10 15.69 -19.39
N ALA A 834 18.20 15.66 -18.05
CA ALA A 834 17.27 14.96 -17.16
C ALA A 834 15.89 15.66 -17.14
N SER A 835 15.10 15.45 -18.20
CA SER A 835 13.83 16.12 -18.41
C SER A 835 12.82 15.83 -17.28
N SER A 836 12.40 16.88 -16.58
CA SER A 836 11.52 16.81 -15.41
C SER A 836 10.04 16.55 -15.75
N SER A 837 9.76 15.85 -16.85
CA SER A 837 8.40 15.61 -17.36
C SER A 837 7.96 14.13 -17.32
N SER A 838 8.74 13.26 -16.68
CA SER A 838 8.27 11.91 -16.37
C SER A 838 7.35 11.95 -15.15
N SER A 839 6.09 11.48 -15.30
CA SER A 839 5.08 11.62 -14.25
C SER A 839 5.48 10.92 -12.95
N GLU A 840 5.24 11.56 -11.81
CA GLU A 840 5.62 11.04 -10.49
C GLU A 840 4.90 9.72 -10.19
N SER A 841 5.66 8.63 -10.27
CA SER A 841 5.34 7.35 -9.66
C SER A 841 6.46 7.05 -8.66
N SER A 842 6.09 6.75 -7.43
CA SER A 842 6.94 6.92 -6.23
C SER A 842 8.00 5.82 -6.02
N SER A 843 8.32 5.01 -7.02
CA SER A 843 9.29 3.90 -6.93
C SER A 843 10.76 4.36 -7.06
N ASP A 844 11.01 5.51 -7.70
CA ASP A 844 12.39 5.98 -7.98
C ASP A 844 13.15 6.52 -6.75
N SER A 845 12.58 6.42 -5.54
CA SER A 845 13.26 6.86 -4.31
C SER A 845 14.23 5.80 -3.79
N SER A 846 13.81 4.52 -3.74
CA SER A 846 14.54 3.40 -3.13
C SER A 846 15.46 2.63 -4.09
N SER A 847 15.36 2.84 -5.40
CA SER A 847 16.05 2.04 -6.44
C SER A 847 17.60 2.11 -6.43
N ASP A 848 18.20 3.02 -5.66
CA ASP A 848 19.65 3.02 -5.40
C ASP A 848 20.07 1.94 -4.37
N GLU A 849 19.27 1.78 -3.32
CA GLU A 849 19.53 0.89 -2.16
C GLU A 849 18.83 -0.48 -2.31
N ALA A 850 18.08 -0.67 -3.41
CA ALA A 850 17.47 -1.95 -3.74
C ALA A 850 18.55 -3.04 -3.89
N VAL A 851 18.32 -4.21 -3.30
CA VAL A 851 19.19 -5.39 -3.41
C VAL A 851 19.21 -5.88 -4.86
N ASP A 852 20.27 -6.60 -5.27
CA ASP A 852 20.24 -7.35 -6.53
C ASP A 852 19.04 -8.31 -6.56
N LEU A 853 18.64 -8.74 -7.76
CA LEU A 853 17.89 -9.99 -7.89
C LEU A 853 18.69 -11.13 -7.22
N ASP A 854 17.98 -12.08 -6.60
CA ASP A 854 18.56 -13.34 -6.15
C ASP A 854 18.52 -14.38 -7.31
N PRO A 855 19.10 -15.59 -7.13
CA PRO A 855 19.16 -16.58 -8.20
C PRO A 855 17.80 -17.07 -8.74
N VAL A 856 16.69 -16.88 -8.00
CA VAL A 856 15.38 -17.43 -8.39
C VAL A 856 14.45 -16.32 -8.90
N GLY A 857 14.58 -15.09 -8.38
CA GLY A 857 14.12 -13.89 -9.06
C GLY A 857 14.79 -13.72 -10.43
N LEU A 858 16.02 -14.22 -10.60
CA LEU A 858 16.64 -14.39 -11.91
C LEU A 858 15.91 -15.44 -12.77
N GLU A 859 15.65 -16.65 -12.27
CA GLU A 859 14.99 -17.71 -13.07
C GLU A 859 13.57 -17.30 -13.49
N ALA A 860 12.83 -16.61 -12.63
CA ALA A 860 11.56 -15.98 -12.98
C ALA A 860 11.70 -14.85 -14.01
N ALA A 861 12.83 -14.14 -14.03
CA ALA A 861 13.14 -13.10 -15.01
C ALA A 861 13.68 -13.64 -16.34
N VAL A 862 14.27 -14.85 -16.34
CA VAL A 862 15.07 -15.42 -17.42
C VAL A 862 14.58 -16.85 -17.74
N PRO A 863 13.42 -16.99 -18.42
CA PRO A 863 13.00 -18.26 -19.01
C PRO A 863 14.07 -18.83 -19.95
N ASP A 864 14.10 -20.14 -20.17
CA ASP A 864 15.14 -20.79 -20.98
C ASP A 864 15.36 -20.18 -22.38
N ALA A 865 14.33 -19.55 -22.97
CA ALA A 865 14.42 -18.78 -24.21
C ALA A 865 15.53 -17.70 -24.23
N PHE A 866 15.88 -17.13 -23.07
CA PHE A 866 17.03 -16.21 -22.92
C PHE A 866 18.37 -16.92 -23.18
N LYS A 867 18.49 -18.17 -22.71
CA LYS A 867 19.71 -19.00 -22.83
C LYS A 867 19.93 -19.40 -24.29
N THR A 868 18.85 -19.63 -25.05
CA THR A 868 18.91 -20.07 -26.46
C THR A 868 19.37 -18.98 -27.44
N LEU A 869 19.07 -17.70 -27.20
CA LEU A 869 19.38 -16.60 -28.14
C LEU A 869 20.68 -15.84 -27.83
N GLY A 870 21.04 -15.72 -26.56
CA GLY A 870 22.34 -15.24 -26.08
C GLY A 870 22.95 -14.06 -26.85
N ALA A 871 24.24 -14.14 -27.19
CA ALA A 871 24.95 -13.14 -27.97
C ALA A 871 24.63 -13.17 -29.49
N VAL A 872 23.77 -14.08 -29.95
CA VAL A 872 23.46 -14.27 -31.38
C VAL A 872 22.32 -13.35 -31.81
N GLY A 873 21.31 -13.13 -30.97
CA GLY A 873 20.17 -12.25 -31.27
C GLY A 873 20.56 -10.83 -31.70
N PHE A 874 21.63 -10.28 -31.10
CA PHE A 874 22.17 -8.96 -31.45
C PHE A 874 22.70 -8.83 -32.89
N LYS A 875 22.99 -9.95 -33.60
CA LYS A 875 23.45 -9.92 -35.00
C LYS A 875 22.37 -9.47 -35.98
N HIS A 876 21.10 -9.45 -35.56
CA HIS A 876 19.96 -9.15 -36.42
C HIS A 876 19.20 -7.87 -36.05
N GLN A 877 19.64 -7.12 -35.04
CA GLN A 877 19.13 -5.77 -34.79
C GLN A 877 19.30 -4.89 -36.05
N GLY A 878 18.20 -4.58 -36.73
CA GLY A 878 18.17 -3.57 -37.78
C GLY A 878 18.55 -2.23 -37.18
N SER A 879 19.71 -1.69 -37.56
CA SER A 879 20.31 -0.52 -36.91
C SER A 879 19.67 0.78 -37.43
N PRO A 880 18.76 1.46 -36.69
CA PRO A 880 17.95 2.55 -37.26
C PRO A 880 18.72 3.87 -37.46
N VAL A 881 20.01 3.90 -37.10
CA VAL A 881 20.77 5.15 -36.85
C VAL A 881 22.04 5.26 -37.70
N ARG A 882 22.56 4.16 -38.28
CA ARG A 882 23.97 4.14 -38.74
C ARG A 882 24.25 4.75 -40.11
N GLU A 883 23.24 4.86 -40.98
CA GLU A 883 23.42 5.45 -42.32
C GLU A 883 22.83 6.87 -42.43
N MET A 884 21.68 7.15 -41.79
CA MET A 884 21.00 8.44 -41.91
C MET A 884 21.74 9.61 -41.24
N VAL A 885 22.50 9.38 -40.17
CA VAL A 885 23.31 10.44 -39.52
C VAL A 885 24.41 10.97 -40.45
N THR A 886 24.90 10.14 -41.37
CA THR A 886 25.87 10.55 -42.40
C THR A 886 25.19 11.33 -43.52
N ALA A 887 24.00 10.91 -43.95
CA ALA A 887 23.22 11.59 -44.98
C ALA A 887 22.77 13.00 -44.54
N ALA A 888 22.15 13.12 -43.37
CA ALA A 888 21.66 14.40 -42.83
C ALA A 888 22.77 15.43 -42.54
N ARG A 889 24.02 14.96 -42.38
CA ARG A 889 25.19 15.82 -42.18
C ARG A 889 25.83 16.31 -43.50
N ASN A 890 25.53 15.64 -44.61
CA ASN A 890 26.05 15.96 -45.94
C ASN A 890 25.03 16.70 -46.83
N SER A 891 23.77 16.82 -46.43
CA SER A 891 22.70 17.48 -47.19
C SER A 891 22.49 18.97 -46.86
N MET A 892 23.27 19.56 -45.96
CA MET A 892 23.20 20.99 -45.66
C MET A 892 23.96 21.82 -46.71
N VAL A 893 23.20 22.44 -47.62
CA VAL A 893 23.71 23.42 -48.59
C VAL A 893 24.28 24.64 -47.85
N PRO A 894 25.50 25.11 -48.19
CA PRO A 894 26.12 26.24 -47.50
C PRO A 894 25.51 27.58 -47.96
N GLY A 895 24.61 28.14 -47.16
CA GLY A 895 24.01 29.47 -47.38
C GLY A 895 23.60 30.15 -46.08
N GLU A 896 23.84 31.47 -46.01
CA GLU A 896 23.24 32.44 -45.09
C GLU A 896 23.26 32.11 -43.57
N GLY A 897 24.41 32.34 -42.91
CA GLY A 897 24.53 32.28 -41.44
C GLY A 897 25.59 33.21 -40.81
N ALA A 898 26.20 34.10 -41.60
CA ALA A 898 27.41 34.85 -41.23
C ALA A 898 27.16 36.08 -40.33
N ALA A 899 26.45 35.90 -39.20
CA ALA A 899 26.18 36.97 -38.22
C ALA A 899 26.34 36.54 -36.75
N ALA A 900 26.07 35.27 -36.40
CA ALA A 900 25.97 34.83 -35.00
C ALA A 900 27.32 34.54 -34.29
N VAL A 901 28.43 34.45 -35.03
CA VAL A 901 29.70 33.90 -34.53
C VAL A 901 30.48 34.88 -33.62
N HIS A 902 30.24 36.19 -33.71
CA HIS A 902 31.14 37.19 -33.13
C HIS A 902 30.86 37.57 -31.65
N LYS A 903 29.95 36.87 -30.94
CA LYS A 903 29.57 37.20 -29.54
C LYS A 903 29.80 36.08 -28.51
N ARG A 904 30.58 35.05 -28.84
CA ARG A 904 30.93 33.94 -27.90
C ARG A 904 32.44 33.69 -27.73
N ARG A 905 33.30 34.65 -28.10
CA ARG A 905 34.77 34.53 -28.05
C ARG A 905 35.47 35.66 -27.26
N ARG A 906 34.87 36.08 -26.14
CA ARG A 906 35.41 37.09 -25.18
C ARG A 906 34.98 36.80 -23.74
N LEU A 907 35.01 35.54 -23.32
CA LEU A 907 34.66 35.14 -21.94
C LEU A 907 35.43 33.87 -21.47
N VAL A 908 36.61 33.63 -22.04
CA VAL A 908 37.49 32.46 -21.76
C VAL A 908 38.97 32.87 -21.80
N GLU A 909 39.26 34.10 -21.37
CA GLU A 909 40.63 34.64 -21.22
C GLU A 909 40.77 35.47 -19.91
N GLU A 910 39.84 35.31 -18.96
CA GLU A 910 39.86 36.01 -17.66
C GLU A 910 39.23 35.20 -16.50
N ILE A 911 39.07 33.87 -16.71
CA ILE A 911 38.81 32.80 -15.73
C ILE A 911 39.57 31.57 -16.22
#